data_AF-A0A3A3G972-F1
#
_entry.id   AF-A0A3A3G972-F1
#
_cell.length_a   1.000
_cell.length_b   1.000
_cell.length_c   1.000
_cell.angle_alpha   90.00
_cell.angle_beta   90.00
_cell.angle_gamma   90.00
#
_symmetry.space_group_name_H-M   'P 1'
#
loop_
_entity.id
_entity.type
_entity.pdbx_description
1 polymer ?
#
loop_
_entity_poly.entity_id
_entity_poly.type
_entity_poly.pdbx_seq_one_letter_code
_entity_poly.pdbx_strand_id
1 'polypeptide(L)'
;MPLTFGQVFVQGEVGSSESITGTLADGTPLGLQIDAKASHADGSLRHAVISTVLPQLAAGQSQTIKLVKTAAYTATPSATALADLLNGGFDARVNLTIGGVAYSVSAKDLLQLPNPTKWLVGPSVNEWLVSAPLKTAGGVVHPHLVARFAIRAYAGINKAKVDVIVENGWAYEPNPQDFTYDVQVEVGGQTVYSNNALTHYHHARWRKSFWWGTAPLAHIKHNTAYLIASKAVPNYDQSITISETGLANLKMNFDAASIEPMGNGIATPYMPTTGGRPEIGLIPGWGAMTVLSMDKRAKDVTLGMGDLSGSWPTHYRDKVTGRPISLADYPYMTLNGPSSDSFNPTANRNEALPGCTTVCNNPNVADTAHQPAFNYLPYLLTGEHYYLEELLFYTMWSVGGGHPVYRQLEQGLVASDQVRGQAWTLRNVVDAAYVLPDSDPMKAQFNAILAANLAWFNTTYTTNASANVFGALTNGYAFSYNNETGIAPWQDDFFTSVIGHAAERNFSGAPALLAWKAKFPVGRMADAGFCWVMGSVYTFNMRPTNTSPFFTTYAQVYQATLSAALRATACGSAAMAQQIQLEDPGTPMIAGAMVGYPQSSMGFPANMQPALAYAKDSGIANAATAWSIFNQRQMKPDYSTDPQFAIVPR
;
A
#
# COMPACT_ATOMS: atom_id res chain seq x y z
N MET A 1 28.76 2.42 12.36
CA MET A 1 27.41 3.00 12.21
C MET A 1 26.43 1.90 11.84
N PRO A 2 25.47 1.55 12.71
CA PRO A 2 24.49 0.50 12.43
C PRO A 2 23.54 0.89 11.30
N LEU A 3 23.26 -0.04 10.39
CA LEU A 3 22.29 0.11 9.31
C LEU A 3 21.45 -1.15 9.15
N THR A 4 20.17 -0.97 8.84
CA THR A 4 19.26 -2.04 8.43
C THR A 4 18.31 -1.49 7.36
N PHE A 5 18.05 -2.27 6.31
CA PHE A 5 17.18 -1.89 5.20
C PHE A 5 16.53 -3.12 4.57
N GLY A 6 15.38 -2.93 3.94
CA GLY A 6 14.77 -3.94 3.08
C GLY A 6 15.40 -3.91 1.69
N GLN A 7 15.59 -5.08 1.07
CA GLN A 7 16.13 -5.22 -0.28
C GLN A 7 15.32 -6.26 -1.05
N VAL A 8 14.93 -5.91 -2.26
CA VAL A 8 14.32 -6.84 -3.22
C VAL A 8 15.35 -7.35 -4.21
N PHE A 9 15.08 -8.48 -4.85
CA PHE A 9 15.99 -9.08 -5.83
C PHE A 9 15.22 -9.52 -7.08
N VAL A 10 15.86 -9.41 -8.23
CA VAL A 10 15.32 -9.92 -9.50
C VAL A 10 15.20 -11.45 -9.41
N GLN A 11 14.10 -11.98 -9.95
CA GLN A 11 13.87 -13.42 -10.00
C GLN A 11 15.06 -14.15 -10.65
N GLY A 12 15.52 -15.22 -10.00
CA GLY A 12 16.64 -16.06 -10.43
C GLY A 12 18.03 -15.49 -10.15
N GLU A 13 18.15 -14.24 -9.67
CA GLU A 13 19.46 -13.62 -9.49
C GLU A 13 20.21 -14.19 -8.28
N VAL A 14 19.54 -14.30 -7.13
CA VAL A 14 20.07 -14.92 -5.91
C VAL A 14 19.37 -16.26 -5.72
N GLY A 15 20.01 -17.34 -6.20
CA GLY A 15 19.45 -18.69 -6.16
C GLY A 15 19.26 -19.23 -4.74
N SER A 16 18.49 -20.31 -4.60
CA SER A 16 18.17 -20.93 -3.29
C SER A 16 19.40 -21.46 -2.52
N SER A 17 20.52 -21.70 -3.21
CA SER A 17 21.80 -22.11 -2.62
C SER A 17 22.82 -20.97 -2.52
N GLU A 18 22.41 -19.74 -2.81
CA GLU A 18 23.25 -18.54 -2.76
C GLU A 18 22.81 -17.63 -1.60
N SER A 19 23.70 -16.73 -1.21
CA SER A 19 23.41 -15.62 -0.30
C SER A 19 24.09 -14.34 -0.83
N ILE A 20 23.99 -13.25 -0.08
CA ILE A 20 24.57 -11.96 -0.42
C ILE A 20 25.60 -11.55 0.64
N THR A 21 26.70 -10.98 0.17
CA THR A 21 27.69 -10.24 0.97
C THR A 21 27.85 -8.82 0.42
N GLY A 22 28.54 -7.96 1.17
CA GLY A 22 28.78 -6.57 0.81
C GLY A 22 30.23 -6.31 0.44
N THR A 23 30.45 -5.37 -0.47
CA THR A 23 31.75 -4.71 -0.65
C THR A 23 31.57 -3.20 -0.71
N LEU A 24 32.48 -2.47 -0.08
CA LEU A 24 32.53 -1.01 -0.17
C LEU A 24 33.12 -0.58 -1.53
N ALA A 25 33.01 0.72 -1.84
CA ALA A 25 33.48 1.29 -3.10
C ALA A 25 34.99 1.06 -3.36
N ASP A 26 35.80 0.98 -2.30
CA ASP A 26 37.24 0.73 -2.31
C ASP A 26 37.61 -0.77 -2.38
N GLY A 27 36.61 -1.66 -2.44
CA GLY A 27 36.79 -3.12 -2.45
C GLY A 27 36.85 -3.76 -1.07
N THR A 28 36.78 -2.98 0.02
CA THR A 28 36.76 -3.52 1.38
C THR A 28 35.56 -4.45 1.59
N PRO A 29 35.74 -5.69 2.03
CA PRO A 29 34.64 -6.58 2.37
C PRO A 29 33.79 -6.01 3.51
N LEU A 30 32.48 -6.11 3.36
CA LEU A 30 31.50 -5.69 4.37
C LEU A 30 30.64 -6.88 4.76
N GLY A 31 30.73 -7.29 6.02
CA GLY A 31 29.85 -8.31 6.57
C GLY A 31 28.39 -7.86 6.55
N LEU A 32 27.53 -8.68 5.96
CA LEU A 32 26.09 -8.49 5.97
C LEU A 32 25.44 -9.61 6.79
N GLN A 33 24.36 -9.27 7.48
CA GLN A 33 23.38 -10.24 7.96
C GLN A 33 22.17 -10.17 7.04
N ILE A 34 21.76 -11.32 6.51
CA ILE A 34 20.63 -11.45 5.58
C ILE A 34 19.50 -12.22 6.26
N ASP A 35 18.41 -11.52 6.58
CA ASP A 35 17.17 -12.11 7.06
C ASP A 35 16.22 -12.27 5.86
N ALA A 36 16.28 -13.41 5.18
CA ALA A 36 15.40 -13.73 4.06
C ALA A 36 13.94 -13.71 4.52
N LYS A 37 13.09 -12.95 3.83
CA LYS A 37 11.67 -12.83 4.14
C LYS A 37 10.84 -13.60 3.14
N ALA A 38 11.02 -13.34 1.86
CA ALA A 38 10.18 -13.93 0.83
C ALA A 38 11.00 -14.40 -0.38
N SER A 39 10.56 -15.48 -1.01
CA SER A 39 11.18 -16.09 -2.18
C SER A 39 10.26 -16.08 -3.40
N HIS A 40 10.86 -16.01 -4.59
CA HIS A 40 10.18 -16.21 -5.86
C HIS A 40 9.74 -17.68 -6.02
N ALA A 41 8.88 -17.95 -7.01
CA ALA A 41 8.36 -19.29 -7.26
C ALA A 41 9.45 -20.33 -7.62
N ASP A 42 10.58 -19.88 -8.18
CA ASP A 42 11.75 -20.72 -8.47
C ASP A 42 12.68 -20.93 -7.25
N GLY A 43 12.30 -20.41 -6.08
CA GLY A 43 13.06 -20.50 -4.84
C GLY A 43 14.18 -19.47 -4.70
N SER A 44 14.40 -18.60 -5.69
CA SER A 44 15.33 -17.48 -5.57
C SER A 44 14.83 -16.43 -4.56
N LEU A 45 15.74 -15.72 -3.90
CA LEU A 45 15.38 -14.70 -2.92
C LEU A 45 14.60 -13.57 -3.61
N ARG A 46 13.46 -13.15 -3.03
CA ARG A 46 12.65 -12.03 -3.53
C ARG A 46 12.77 -10.79 -2.67
N HIS A 47 12.73 -10.95 -1.34
CA HIS A 47 12.87 -9.87 -0.38
C HIS A 47 13.63 -10.34 0.86
N ALA A 48 14.56 -9.52 1.34
CA ALA A 48 15.26 -9.73 2.60
C ALA A 48 15.41 -8.42 3.37
N VAL A 49 15.58 -8.55 4.68
CA VAL A 49 16.05 -7.46 5.54
C VAL A 49 17.55 -7.63 5.73
N ILE A 50 18.33 -6.64 5.32
CA ILE A 50 19.79 -6.67 5.37
C ILE A 50 20.26 -5.76 6.49
N SER A 51 21.12 -6.27 7.36
CA SER A 51 21.73 -5.52 8.45
C SER A 51 23.25 -5.52 8.36
N THR A 52 23.88 -4.41 8.74
CA THR A 52 25.34 -4.28 8.77
C THR A 52 25.79 -3.15 9.71
N VAL A 53 27.09 -3.06 9.97
CA VAL A 53 27.71 -1.95 10.68
C VAL A 53 28.77 -1.35 9.76
N LEU A 54 28.49 -0.18 9.19
CA LEU A 54 29.44 0.55 8.37
C LEU A 54 30.55 1.20 9.22
N PRO A 55 31.72 1.50 8.63
CA PRO A 55 32.60 2.53 9.14
C PRO A 55 31.86 3.87 9.35
N GLN A 56 32.36 4.73 10.23
CA GLN A 56 31.77 6.06 10.42
C GLN A 56 31.92 6.88 9.13
N LEU A 57 30.88 7.62 8.78
CA LEU A 57 30.87 8.53 7.63
C LEU A 57 30.83 9.97 8.14
N ALA A 58 31.54 10.87 7.46
CA ALA A 58 31.43 12.30 7.69
C ALA A 58 30.07 12.83 7.20
N ALA A 59 29.64 13.97 7.72
CA ALA A 59 28.41 14.63 7.25
C ALA A 59 28.51 14.92 5.73
N GLY A 60 27.48 14.54 4.98
CA GLY A 60 27.44 14.68 3.52
C GLY A 60 28.26 13.64 2.74
N GLN A 61 29.05 12.80 3.40
CA GLN A 61 29.79 11.73 2.73
C GLN A 61 28.83 10.62 2.25
N SER A 62 29.03 10.18 1.02
CA SER A 62 28.33 9.03 0.44
C SER A 62 29.24 7.80 0.43
N GLN A 63 28.66 6.63 0.70
CA GLN A 63 29.32 5.34 0.59
C GLN A 63 28.43 4.38 -0.19
N THR A 64 28.98 3.76 -1.24
CA THR A 64 28.29 2.70 -1.97
C THR A 64 28.55 1.35 -1.32
N ILE A 65 27.48 0.59 -1.10
CA ILE A 65 27.53 -0.83 -0.76
C ILE A 65 27.15 -1.61 -2.01
N LYS A 66 28.09 -2.38 -2.57
CA LYS A 66 27.81 -3.32 -3.66
C LYS A 66 27.39 -4.65 -3.05
N LEU A 67 26.21 -5.12 -3.42
CA LEU A 67 25.72 -6.44 -3.04
C LEU A 67 26.29 -7.46 -4.03
N VAL A 68 26.94 -8.50 -3.52
CA VAL A 68 27.62 -9.52 -4.32
C VAL A 68 27.16 -10.90 -3.88
N LYS A 69 26.89 -11.77 -4.84
CA LYS A 69 26.51 -13.16 -4.57
C LYS A 69 27.65 -13.92 -3.93
N THR A 70 27.31 -14.79 -3.00
CA THR A 70 28.24 -15.69 -2.34
C THR A 70 27.56 -17.03 -2.08
N ALA A 71 28.33 -18.05 -1.72
CA ALA A 71 27.76 -19.32 -1.30
C ALA A 71 26.83 -19.11 -0.09
N ALA A 72 25.74 -19.88 -0.01
CA ALA A 72 24.90 -19.86 1.17
C ALA A 72 25.73 -20.06 2.44
N TYR A 73 25.51 -19.20 3.42
CA TYR A 73 26.10 -19.32 4.74
C TYR A 73 24.98 -19.20 5.77
N THR A 74 25.06 -20.02 6.81
CA THR A 74 24.17 -19.90 7.97
C THR A 74 24.93 -19.11 9.03
N ALA A 75 24.46 -17.89 9.29
CA ALA A 75 25.03 -17.08 10.36
C ALA A 75 24.51 -17.59 11.71
N THR A 76 25.40 -17.97 12.63
CA THR A 76 24.99 -18.40 13.97
C THR A 76 24.46 -17.20 14.76
N PRO A 77 23.22 -17.23 15.25
CA PRO A 77 22.68 -16.16 16.07
C PRO A 77 23.48 -15.98 17.36
N SER A 78 23.63 -14.75 17.84
CA SER A 78 24.25 -14.52 19.16
C SER A 78 23.32 -15.04 20.27
N ALA A 79 23.79 -16.05 21.01
CA ALA A 79 23.07 -16.62 22.14
C ALA A 79 22.93 -15.65 23.31
N THR A 80 23.83 -14.66 23.42
CA THR A 80 23.87 -13.68 24.53
C THR A 80 23.23 -12.34 24.18
N ALA A 81 22.83 -12.10 22.92
CA ALA A 81 22.38 -10.77 22.47
C ALA A 81 21.30 -10.12 23.35
N LEU A 82 20.34 -10.92 23.83
CA LEU A 82 19.29 -10.44 24.73
C LEU A 82 19.85 -10.09 26.11
N ALA A 83 20.69 -10.97 26.67
CA ALA A 83 21.31 -10.75 27.97
C ALA A 83 22.24 -9.52 27.93
N ASP A 84 23.02 -9.36 26.85
CA ASP A 84 23.92 -8.23 26.64
C ASP A 84 23.15 -6.90 26.56
N LEU A 85 22.01 -6.89 25.86
CA LEU A 85 21.13 -5.72 25.78
C LEU A 85 20.60 -5.33 27.18
N LEU A 86 20.07 -6.30 27.94
CA LEU A 86 19.49 -6.06 29.26
C LEU A 86 20.56 -5.67 30.29
N ASN A 87 21.72 -6.32 30.27
CA ASN A 87 22.87 -6.00 31.13
C ASN A 87 23.47 -4.64 30.78
N GLY A 88 23.35 -4.21 29.52
CA GLY A 88 23.71 -2.87 29.08
C GLY A 88 22.82 -1.76 29.68
N GLY A 89 21.69 -2.11 30.30
CA GLY A 89 20.77 -1.16 30.93
C GLY A 89 19.65 -0.68 30.00
N PHE A 90 19.39 -1.39 28.91
CA PHE A 90 18.27 -1.08 28.03
C PHE A 90 16.93 -1.21 28.75
N ASP A 91 16.10 -0.19 28.63
CA ASP A 91 14.66 -0.24 28.84
C ASP A 91 13.98 0.78 27.91
N ALA A 92 12.75 0.48 27.52
CA ALA A 92 11.84 1.43 26.89
C ALA A 92 10.49 1.33 27.61
N ARG A 93 9.95 2.45 28.06
CA ARG A 93 8.73 2.49 28.87
C ARG A 93 7.70 3.41 28.25
N VAL A 94 6.45 2.96 28.24
CA VAL A 94 5.29 3.81 27.96
C VAL A 94 4.57 4.05 29.27
N ASN A 95 4.35 5.31 29.61
CA ASN A 95 3.53 5.75 30.74
C ASN A 95 2.35 6.55 30.19
N LEU A 96 1.12 6.14 30.55
CA LEU A 96 -0.11 6.86 30.23
C LEU A 96 -0.80 7.32 31.51
N THR A 97 -1.27 8.56 31.54
CA THR A 97 -2.16 9.05 32.60
C THR A 97 -3.54 9.28 32.03
N ILE A 98 -4.51 8.47 32.46
CA ILE A 98 -5.90 8.47 31.99
C ILE A 98 -6.78 8.85 33.17
N GLY A 99 -7.45 10.01 33.11
CA GLY A 99 -8.31 10.47 34.22
C GLY A 99 -7.61 10.53 35.58
N GLY A 100 -6.31 10.87 35.61
CA GLY A 100 -5.48 10.89 36.82
C GLY A 100 -4.93 9.53 37.27
N VAL A 101 -5.27 8.44 36.58
CA VAL A 101 -4.75 7.08 36.87
C VAL A 101 -3.56 6.78 35.97
N ALA A 102 -2.44 6.40 36.58
CA ALA A 102 -1.22 6.03 35.87
C ALA A 102 -1.24 4.56 35.43
N TYR A 103 -0.94 4.33 34.16
CA TYR A 103 -0.73 3.03 33.54
C TYR A 103 0.65 2.97 32.90
N SER A 104 1.31 1.82 32.93
CA SER A 104 2.64 1.67 32.33
C SER A 104 2.91 0.29 31.75
N VAL A 105 3.88 0.21 30.84
CA VAL A 105 4.48 -1.03 30.33
C VAL A 105 5.98 -0.81 30.10
N SER A 106 6.82 -1.76 30.52
CA SER A 106 8.27 -1.77 30.27
C SER A 106 8.65 -2.85 29.25
N ALA A 107 9.40 -2.47 28.22
CA ALA A 107 9.97 -3.41 27.25
C ALA A 107 10.99 -4.34 27.90
N LYS A 108 11.78 -3.86 28.87
CA LYS A 108 12.72 -4.69 29.64
C LYS A 108 12.01 -5.85 30.33
N ASP A 109 10.92 -5.58 31.03
CA ASP A 109 10.16 -6.62 31.74
C ASP A 109 9.58 -7.65 30.75
N LEU A 110 9.10 -7.20 29.59
CA LEU A 110 8.58 -8.09 28.56
C LEU A 110 9.66 -8.93 27.87
N LEU A 111 10.86 -8.37 27.68
CA LEU A 111 12.01 -9.07 27.13
C LEU A 111 12.55 -10.16 28.06
N GLN A 112 12.26 -10.08 29.37
CA GLN A 112 12.60 -11.11 30.35
C GLN A 112 11.59 -12.28 30.36
N LEU A 113 10.44 -12.15 29.69
CA LEU A 113 9.51 -13.26 29.54
C LEU A 113 10.09 -14.34 28.61
N PRO A 114 9.70 -15.61 28.77
CA PRO A 114 10.20 -16.69 27.92
C PRO A 114 9.85 -16.48 26.43
N ASN A 115 10.82 -16.77 25.56
CA ASN A 115 10.64 -16.86 24.10
C ASN A 115 9.99 -15.63 23.42
N PRO A 116 10.55 -14.42 23.58
CA PRO A 116 10.07 -13.25 22.85
C PRO A 116 10.11 -13.51 21.33
N THR A 117 9.04 -13.12 20.63
CA THR A 117 8.97 -13.25 19.17
C THR A 117 10.13 -12.50 18.53
N LYS A 118 10.80 -13.12 17.56
CA LYS A 118 11.95 -12.52 16.88
C LYS A 118 11.58 -12.13 15.44
N TRP A 119 11.94 -10.92 15.05
CA TRP A 119 11.79 -10.43 13.68
C TRP A 119 13.08 -10.57 12.87
N LEU A 120 14.22 -10.23 13.46
CA LEU A 120 15.56 -10.40 12.88
C LEU A 120 16.41 -11.25 13.82
N VAL A 121 17.17 -12.18 13.27
CA VAL A 121 17.97 -13.13 14.05
C VAL A 121 19.32 -13.35 13.39
N GLY A 122 20.39 -12.98 14.09
CA GLY A 122 21.73 -13.23 13.60
C GLY A 122 22.85 -12.73 14.49
N PRO A 123 24.10 -12.77 14.01
CA PRO A 123 25.28 -12.43 14.80
C PRO A 123 25.44 -10.92 15.00
N SER A 124 24.95 -10.09 14.06
CA SER A 124 25.14 -8.64 14.09
C SER A 124 23.93 -7.90 14.65
N VAL A 125 22.72 -8.39 14.34
CA VAL A 125 21.45 -7.76 14.73
C VAL A 125 20.47 -8.81 15.21
N ASN A 126 19.78 -8.48 16.31
CA ASN A 126 18.62 -9.22 16.76
C ASN A 126 17.47 -8.24 17.00
N GLU A 127 16.28 -8.59 16.54
CA GLU A 127 15.08 -7.78 16.73
C GLU A 127 13.99 -8.59 17.40
N TRP A 128 13.49 -8.09 18.53
CA TRP A 128 12.42 -8.72 19.30
C TRP A 128 11.14 -7.89 19.23
N LEU A 129 10.02 -8.60 19.06
CA LEU A 129 8.68 -8.04 19.09
C LEU A 129 8.02 -8.46 20.40
N VAL A 130 7.68 -7.50 21.25
CA VAL A 130 7.04 -7.75 22.54
C VAL A 130 5.86 -6.81 22.74
N SER A 131 4.85 -7.24 23.48
CA SER A 131 3.67 -6.43 23.75
C SER A 131 2.97 -6.82 25.05
N ALA A 132 2.31 -5.87 25.69
CA ALA A 132 1.38 -6.13 26.78
C ALA A 132 0.30 -5.05 26.89
N PRO A 133 -0.88 -5.39 27.41
CA PRO A 133 -1.83 -4.39 27.88
C PRO A 133 -1.19 -3.44 28.90
N LEU A 134 -1.59 -2.18 28.85
CA LEU A 134 -1.20 -1.18 29.86
C LEU A 134 -1.79 -1.53 31.23
N LYS A 135 -1.02 -1.36 32.30
CA LYS A 135 -1.47 -1.72 33.67
C LYS A 135 -1.12 -0.66 34.70
N THR A 136 -1.97 -0.52 35.72
CA THR A 136 -1.63 0.28 36.92
C THR A 136 -0.56 -0.41 37.75
N ALA A 137 0.03 0.31 38.71
CA ALA A 137 0.99 -0.26 39.67
C ALA A 137 0.40 -1.43 40.49
N GLY A 138 -0.93 -1.46 40.69
CA GLY A 138 -1.64 -2.58 41.33
C GLY A 138 -1.94 -3.76 40.40
N GLY A 139 -1.48 -3.72 39.14
CA GLY A 139 -1.66 -4.80 38.16
C GLY A 139 -3.00 -4.78 37.41
N VAL A 140 -3.84 -3.76 37.60
CA VAL A 140 -5.12 -3.63 36.89
C VAL A 140 -4.87 -3.28 35.43
N VAL A 141 -5.31 -4.15 34.53
CA VAL A 141 -5.16 -4.03 33.07
C VAL A 141 -6.15 -3.01 32.51
N HIS A 142 -5.69 -2.13 31.64
CA HIS A 142 -6.57 -1.31 30.80
C HIS A 142 -7.25 -2.21 29.75
N PRO A 143 -8.58 -2.17 29.60
CA PRO A 143 -9.31 -3.09 28.73
C PRO A 143 -8.90 -2.98 27.26
N HIS A 144 -8.67 -1.76 26.76
CA HIS A 144 -8.43 -1.51 25.33
C HIS A 144 -6.98 -1.19 24.94
N LEU A 145 -6.18 -0.60 25.83
CA LEU A 145 -4.92 0.04 25.44
C LEU A 145 -3.75 -0.92 25.64
N VAL A 146 -2.95 -1.07 24.60
CA VAL A 146 -1.82 -2.01 24.53
C VAL A 146 -0.58 -1.26 24.07
N ALA A 147 0.55 -1.51 24.72
CA ALA A 147 1.86 -1.09 24.22
C ALA A 147 2.55 -2.26 23.51
N ARG A 148 3.14 -1.99 22.35
CA ARG A 148 3.96 -2.92 21.57
C ARG A 148 5.31 -2.29 21.30
N PHE A 149 6.35 -3.10 21.32
CA PHE A 149 7.72 -2.68 21.08
C PHE A 149 8.38 -3.58 20.03
N ALA A 150 9.03 -2.96 19.04
CA ALA A 150 10.02 -3.65 18.20
C ALA A 150 11.41 -3.15 18.60
N ILE A 151 12.23 -4.01 19.18
CA ILE A 151 13.55 -3.67 19.72
C ILE A 151 14.62 -4.30 18.85
N ARG A 152 15.27 -3.50 18.01
CA ARG A 152 16.37 -3.93 17.13
C ARG A 152 17.71 -3.56 17.76
N ALA A 153 18.40 -4.53 18.36
CA ALA A 153 19.71 -4.34 18.98
C ALA A 153 20.85 -4.75 18.04
N TYR A 154 21.91 -3.95 18.03
CA TYR A 154 23.13 -4.20 17.28
C TYR A 154 24.22 -4.71 18.21
N ALA A 155 24.74 -5.91 17.94
CA ALA A 155 25.73 -6.57 18.77
C ALA A 155 27.04 -5.76 18.84
N GLY A 156 27.65 -5.72 20.03
CA GLY A 156 28.99 -5.16 20.23
C GLY A 156 29.10 -3.63 20.21
N ILE A 157 27.99 -2.88 20.06
CA ILE A 157 28.03 -1.41 19.99
C ILE A 157 27.08 -0.69 20.97
N ASN A 158 26.37 -1.41 21.84
CA ASN A 158 25.43 -0.88 22.84
C ASN A 158 24.43 0.14 22.26
N LYS A 159 23.82 -0.22 21.13
CA LYS A 159 22.78 0.58 20.48
C LYS A 159 21.60 -0.28 20.09
N ALA A 160 20.40 0.26 20.30
CA ALA A 160 19.18 -0.36 19.82
C ALA A 160 18.22 0.70 19.25
N LYS A 161 17.58 0.38 18.11
CA LYS A 161 16.40 1.10 17.66
C LYS A 161 15.18 0.51 18.38
N VAL A 162 14.29 1.37 18.84
CA VAL A 162 13.02 0.97 19.48
C VAL A 162 11.87 1.63 18.77
N ASP A 163 10.98 0.83 18.21
CA ASP A 163 9.67 1.30 17.79
C ASP A 163 8.70 1.10 18.94
N VAL A 164 8.06 2.19 19.36
CA VAL A 164 7.01 2.20 20.38
C VAL A 164 5.70 2.40 19.67
N ILE A 165 4.78 1.46 19.86
CA ILE A 165 3.43 1.52 19.32
C ILE A 165 2.44 1.44 20.48
N VAL A 166 1.48 2.36 20.54
CA VAL A 166 0.30 2.22 21.40
C VAL A 166 -0.92 2.00 20.53
N GLU A 167 -1.73 1.02 20.91
CA GLU A 167 -2.84 0.50 20.12
C GLU A 167 -4.14 0.50 20.94
N ASN A 168 -5.23 0.93 20.28
CA ASN A 168 -6.61 0.86 20.75
C ASN A 168 -7.42 0.05 19.73
N GLY A 169 -7.09 -1.24 19.58
CA GLY A 169 -7.42 -1.99 18.36
C GLY A 169 -7.95 -3.40 18.58
N TRP A 170 -8.40 -3.77 19.78
CA TRP A 170 -8.97 -5.10 20.00
C TRP A 170 -10.29 -5.29 19.23
N ALA A 171 -10.32 -6.30 18.37
CA ALA A 171 -11.42 -6.50 17.43
C ALA A 171 -12.79 -6.77 18.10
N TYR A 172 -12.80 -7.52 19.20
CA TYR A 172 -14.04 -7.93 19.89
C TYR A 172 -14.10 -7.50 21.36
N GLU A 173 -13.23 -6.57 21.80
CA GLU A 173 -13.35 -6.02 23.15
C GLU A 173 -14.63 -5.14 23.21
N PRO A 174 -15.54 -5.37 24.18
CA PRO A 174 -16.80 -4.65 24.25
C PRO A 174 -16.59 -3.15 24.52
N ASN A 175 -17.54 -2.33 24.08
CA ASN A 175 -17.55 -0.87 24.27
C ASN A 175 -16.29 -0.15 23.73
N PRO A 176 -15.88 -0.41 22.46
CA PRO A 176 -14.79 0.35 21.86
C PRO A 176 -15.14 1.85 21.87
N GLN A 177 -14.14 2.68 22.20
CA GLN A 177 -14.26 4.13 22.28
C GLN A 177 -12.89 4.80 22.18
N ASP A 178 -12.90 6.11 21.97
CA ASP A 178 -11.71 6.94 22.03
C ASP A 178 -11.23 7.12 23.48
N PHE A 179 -9.93 7.24 23.68
CA PHE A 179 -9.33 7.52 24.99
C PHE A 179 -8.46 8.78 24.93
N THR A 180 -8.63 9.69 25.88
CA THR A 180 -7.75 10.84 26.04
C THR A 180 -6.81 10.63 27.22
N TYR A 181 -5.50 10.83 27.00
CA TYR A 181 -4.48 10.63 28.02
C TYR A 181 -3.27 11.52 27.83
N ASP A 182 -2.52 11.73 28.92
CA ASP A 182 -1.15 12.21 28.83
C ASP A 182 -0.23 11.01 28.59
N VAL A 183 0.66 11.10 27.60
CA VAL A 183 1.65 10.05 27.29
C VAL A 183 3.05 10.56 27.56
N GLN A 184 3.87 9.68 28.12
CA GLN A 184 5.32 9.82 28.18
C GLN A 184 5.96 8.51 27.71
N VAL A 185 6.97 8.63 26.84
CA VAL A 185 7.81 7.51 26.44
C VAL A 185 9.22 7.76 26.94
N GLU A 186 9.79 6.76 27.60
CA GLU A 186 11.17 6.79 28.10
C GLU A 186 12.00 5.73 27.39
N VAL A 187 13.25 6.05 27.06
CA VAL A 187 14.24 5.10 26.54
C VAL A 187 15.55 5.31 27.29
N GLY A 188 16.09 4.25 27.90
CA GLY A 188 17.29 4.35 28.75
C GLY A 188 17.12 5.32 29.93
N GLY A 189 15.91 5.43 30.47
CA GLY A 189 15.59 6.35 31.58
C GLY A 189 15.46 7.82 31.20
N GLN A 190 15.51 8.16 29.91
CA GLN A 190 15.29 9.54 29.42
C GLN A 190 13.93 9.65 28.73
N THR A 191 13.17 10.70 29.03
CA THR A 191 11.95 11.01 28.28
C THR A 191 12.32 11.41 26.85
N VAL A 192 11.83 10.63 25.87
CA VAL A 192 12.08 10.86 24.44
C VAL A 192 10.83 11.35 23.70
N TYR A 193 9.66 11.22 24.31
CA TYR A 193 8.41 11.76 23.79
C TYR A 193 7.44 12.04 24.92
N SER A 194 6.69 13.13 24.80
CA SER A 194 5.59 13.47 25.70
C SER A 194 4.51 14.23 24.94
N ASN A 195 3.24 13.94 25.23
CA ASN A 195 2.11 14.70 24.71
C ASN A 195 0.99 14.70 25.76
N ASN A 196 0.41 15.86 26.03
CA ASN A 196 -0.67 16.02 27.00
C ASN A 196 -2.02 15.97 26.28
N ALA A 197 -3.00 15.32 26.89
CA ALA A 197 -4.35 15.18 26.37
C ALA A 197 -4.41 14.65 24.92
N LEU A 198 -3.53 13.70 24.56
CA LEU A 198 -3.61 13.00 23.28
C LEU A 198 -4.91 12.20 23.24
N THR A 199 -5.75 12.48 22.25
CA THR A 199 -6.96 11.67 21.97
C THR A 199 -6.60 10.55 21.02
N HIS A 200 -6.60 9.32 21.51
CA HIS A 200 -6.36 8.09 20.75
C HIS A 200 -7.69 7.48 20.33
N TYR A 201 -7.96 7.55 19.03
CA TYR A 201 -9.19 7.03 18.45
C TYR A 201 -9.35 5.51 18.59
N HIS A 202 -10.59 5.03 18.60
CA HIS A 202 -10.88 3.60 18.55
C HIS A 202 -10.44 2.96 17.23
N HIS A 203 -10.06 1.68 17.30
CA HIS A 203 -9.57 0.88 16.17
C HIS A 203 -8.41 1.56 15.39
N ALA A 204 -7.60 2.33 16.11
CA ALA A 204 -6.45 3.06 15.61
C ALA A 204 -5.20 2.76 16.45
N ARG A 205 -4.03 3.14 15.93
CA ARG A 205 -2.74 3.03 16.62
C ARG A 205 -1.79 4.11 16.16
N TRP A 206 -0.77 4.37 16.94
CA TRP A 206 0.31 5.27 16.54
C TRP A 206 1.67 4.67 16.86
N ARG A 207 2.68 5.13 16.13
CA ARG A 207 4.07 4.72 16.30
C ARG A 207 4.97 5.94 16.50
N LYS A 208 5.99 5.78 17.35
CA LYS A 208 7.19 6.63 17.33
C LYS A 208 8.44 5.75 17.41
N SER A 209 9.49 6.13 16.69
CA SER A 209 10.78 5.43 16.67
C SER A 209 11.85 6.22 17.42
N PHE A 210 12.59 5.53 18.28
CA PHE A 210 13.65 6.10 19.09
C PHE A 210 14.91 5.25 19.05
N TRP A 211 15.99 5.77 19.64
CA TRP A 211 17.24 5.03 19.81
C TRP A 211 17.66 5.02 21.28
N TRP A 212 18.05 3.84 21.76
CA TRP A 212 18.89 3.70 22.93
C TRP A 212 20.35 3.84 22.48
N GLY A 213 21.02 4.86 22.99
CA GLY A 213 22.28 5.37 22.44
C GLY A 213 22.08 6.31 21.24
N THR A 214 23.18 6.80 20.65
CA THR A 214 23.10 7.76 19.53
C THR A 214 22.58 7.12 18.25
N ALA A 215 21.48 7.67 17.72
CA ALA A 215 20.92 7.29 16.43
C ALA A 215 21.92 7.47 15.28
N PRO A 216 22.02 6.54 14.31
CA PRO A 216 22.76 6.75 13.08
C PRO A 216 22.03 7.78 12.22
N LEU A 217 22.74 8.84 11.81
CA LEU A 217 22.23 9.86 10.89
C LEU A 217 22.61 9.49 9.44
N ALA A 218 21.96 8.45 8.91
CA ALA A 218 22.22 7.95 7.57
C ALA A 218 20.96 7.92 6.72
N HIS A 219 21.10 8.26 5.43
CA HIS A 219 20.04 8.12 4.43
C HIS A 219 20.43 7.04 3.42
N ILE A 220 19.64 5.97 3.37
CA ILE A 220 19.88 4.86 2.45
C ILE A 220 19.18 5.16 1.13
N LYS A 221 19.97 5.17 0.05
CA LYS A 221 19.49 5.24 -1.34
C LYS A 221 19.58 3.85 -1.97
N HIS A 222 18.43 3.30 -2.34
CA HIS A 222 18.38 2.09 -3.14
C HIS A 222 18.72 2.43 -4.60
N ASN A 223 19.22 1.45 -5.36
CA ASN A 223 19.38 1.64 -6.79
C ASN A 223 17.99 1.62 -7.46
N THR A 224 17.51 2.77 -7.95
CA THR A 224 16.19 2.91 -8.56
C THR A 224 15.97 1.97 -9.74
N ALA A 225 16.94 1.89 -10.67
CA ALA A 225 16.83 1.02 -11.83
C ALA A 225 16.69 -0.45 -11.43
N TYR A 226 17.44 -0.89 -10.43
CA TYR A 226 17.37 -2.25 -9.90
C TYR A 226 16.06 -2.51 -9.14
N LEU A 227 15.60 -1.55 -8.32
CA LEU A 227 14.31 -1.63 -7.63
C LEU A 227 13.16 -1.81 -8.64
N ILE A 228 13.17 -1.05 -9.74
CA ILE A 228 12.18 -1.18 -10.83
C ILE A 228 12.37 -2.49 -11.60
N ALA A 229 13.61 -2.91 -11.89
CA ALA A 229 13.91 -4.15 -12.61
C ALA A 229 13.47 -5.41 -11.85
N SER A 230 13.46 -5.37 -10.52
CA SER A 230 12.96 -6.46 -9.67
C SER A 230 11.46 -6.72 -9.80
N LYS A 231 10.71 -5.80 -10.44
CA LYS A 231 9.24 -5.81 -10.55
C LYS A 231 8.49 -5.68 -9.22
N ALA A 232 9.19 -5.38 -8.13
CA ALA A 232 8.58 -5.12 -6.84
C ALA A 232 7.81 -3.78 -6.80
N VAL A 233 8.17 -2.84 -7.66
CA VAL A 233 7.44 -1.58 -7.88
C VAL A 233 7.10 -1.44 -9.38
N PRO A 234 6.08 -0.64 -9.74
CA PRO A 234 5.75 -0.38 -11.14
C PRO A 234 6.94 0.17 -11.95
N ASN A 235 6.90 -0.02 -13.27
CA ASN A 235 7.90 0.52 -14.20
C ASN A 235 7.69 2.03 -14.40
N TYR A 236 8.02 2.82 -13.38
CA TYR A 236 8.01 4.28 -13.45
C TYR A 236 9.01 4.78 -14.50
N ASP A 237 8.65 5.84 -15.21
CA ASP A 237 9.47 6.45 -16.25
C ASP A 237 10.74 7.08 -15.67
N GLN A 238 11.85 6.38 -15.83
CA GLN A 238 13.16 6.78 -15.32
C GLN A 238 13.78 7.96 -16.08
N SER A 239 13.16 8.44 -17.17
CA SER A 239 13.57 9.69 -17.82
C SER A 239 13.11 10.93 -17.05
N ILE A 240 12.16 10.77 -16.13
CA ILE A 240 11.66 11.86 -15.28
C ILE A 240 12.68 12.16 -14.19
N THR A 241 13.08 13.42 -14.12
CA THR A 241 13.81 13.96 -12.97
C THR A 241 12.81 14.65 -12.05
N ILE A 242 12.70 14.19 -10.81
CA ILE A 242 11.88 14.86 -9.79
C ILE A 242 12.48 16.24 -9.51
N SER A 243 11.66 17.27 -9.61
CA SER A 243 12.13 18.65 -9.50
C SER A 243 12.47 19.01 -8.05
N GLU A 244 13.47 19.87 -7.89
CA GLU A 244 13.85 20.41 -6.58
C GLU A 244 12.67 21.13 -5.92
N THR A 245 11.91 21.91 -6.70
CA THR A 245 10.68 22.58 -6.25
C THR A 245 9.64 21.57 -5.77
N GLY A 246 9.44 20.46 -6.50
CA GLY A 246 8.51 19.40 -6.10
C GLY A 246 8.91 18.78 -4.75
N LEU A 247 10.19 18.46 -4.56
CA LEU A 247 10.71 17.90 -3.31
C LEU A 247 10.61 18.89 -2.14
N ALA A 248 10.89 20.18 -2.38
CA ALA A 248 10.78 21.22 -1.37
C ALA A 248 9.32 21.42 -0.94
N ASN A 249 8.39 21.51 -1.90
CA ASN A 249 6.96 21.66 -1.63
C ASN A 249 6.39 20.44 -0.92
N LEU A 250 6.77 19.22 -1.33
CA LEU A 250 6.34 18.00 -0.66
C LEU A 250 6.71 18.01 0.83
N LYS A 251 7.98 18.35 1.14
CA LYS A 251 8.45 18.40 2.53
C LYS A 251 7.80 19.51 3.32
N MET A 252 7.68 20.70 2.72
CA MET A 252 7.03 21.86 3.35
C MET A 252 5.58 21.55 3.73
N ASN A 253 4.82 20.96 2.80
CA ASN A 253 3.42 20.59 3.04
C ASN A 253 3.29 19.54 4.15
N PHE A 254 4.19 18.55 4.18
CA PHE A 254 4.21 17.55 5.23
C PHE A 254 4.56 18.14 6.60
N ASP A 255 5.58 19.00 6.68
CA ASP A 255 6.00 19.62 7.94
C ASP A 255 4.95 20.60 8.51
N ALA A 256 4.13 21.19 7.65
CA ALA A 256 3.02 22.03 8.04
C ALA A 256 1.73 21.26 8.39
N ALA A 257 1.68 19.96 8.11
CA ALA A 257 0.50 19.12 8.33
C ALA A 257 0.42 18.56 9.76
N SER A 258 -0.70 17.90 10.07
CA SER A 258 -0.86 17.19 11.34
C SER A 258 -0.11 15.85 11.31
N ILE A 259 1.14 15.87 11.80
CA ILE A 259 2.10 14.75 11.75
C ILE A 259 2.41 14.11 13.11
N GLU A 260 1.77 14.58 14.17
CA GLU A 260 1.78 13.91 15.47
C GLU A 260 0.78 12.73 15.49
N PRO A 261 0.88 11.80 16.46
CA PRO A 261 -0.06 10.69 16.61
C PRO A 261 -1.51 11.10 16.38
N MET A 262 -2.25 10.27 15.62
CA MET A 262 -3.65 10.48 15.22
C MET A 262 -3.87 11.56 14.14
N GLY A 263 -2.82 12.24 13.69
CA GLY A 263 -2.84 13.10 12.52
C GLY A 263 -2.95 12.33 11.20
N ASN A 264 -3.40 13.01 10.15
CA ASN A 264 -3.60 12.48 8.80
C ASN A 264 -2.46 12.85 7.83
N GLY A 265 -1.45 13.61 8.29
CA GLY A 265 -0.38 14.13 7.46
C GLY A 265 -0.94 14.89 6.24
N ILE A 266 -0.44 14.55 5.06
CA ILE A 266 -0.88 15.13 3.77
C ILE A 266 -1.93 14.28 3.04
N ALA A 267 -2.42 13.19 3.65
CA ALA A 267 -3.52 12.42 3.07
C ALA A 267 -4.87 13.05 3.43
N THR A 268 -5.87 12.84 2.58
CA THR A 268 -7.23 13.33 2.85
C THR A 268 -7.84 12.56 4.03
N PRO A 269 -8.25 13.22 5.13
CA PRO A 269 -8.79 12.55 6.32
C PRO A 269 -10.09 11.79 5.99
N TYR A 270 -11.02 12.44 5.29
CA TYR A 270 -12.23 11.80 4.77
C TYR A 270 -11.96 11.17 3.40
N MET A 271 -11.49 9.92 3.40
CA MET A 271 -11.15 9.21 2.15
C MET A 271 -12.27 9.20 1.10
N PRO A 272 -13.58 9.07 1.44
CA PRO A 272 -14.65 9.08 0.45
C PRO A 272 -14.82 10.39 -0.34
N THR A 273 -14.09 11.45 0.00
CA THR A 273 -14.08 12.72 -0.75
C THR A 273 -13.84 12.47 -2.25
N THR A 274 -14.59 13.15 -3.11
CA THR A 274 -14.44 13.06 -4.57
C THR A 274 -13.22 13.86 -5.07
N GLY A 275 -12.65 13.47 -6.21
CA GLY A 275 -11.61 14.23 -6.91
C GLY A 275 -10.27 13.49 -7.01
N GLY A 276 -9.42 13.93 -7.94
CA GLY A 276 -8.06 13.41 -8.11
C GLY A 276 -7.17 13.86 -6.95
N ARG A 277 -6.33 12.95 -6.44
CA ARG A 277 -5.49 13.20 -5.27
C ARG A 277 -4.11 12.53 -5.37
N PRO A 278 -3.06 13.13 -4.78
CA PRO A 278 -1.70 12.58 -4.86
C PRO A 278 -1.57 11.22 -4.17
N GLU A 279 -2.45 10.89 -3.23
CA GLU A 279 -2.45 9.60 -2.54
C GLU A 279 -3.04 8.42 -3.33
N ILE A 280 -3.70 8.67 -4.47
CA ILE A 280 -4.35 7.64 -5.29
C ILE A 280 -3.37 7.10 -6.34
N GLY A 281 -3.14 5.78 -6.33
CA GLY A 281 -2.31 5.10 -7.33
C GLY A 281 -1.90 3.69 -6.88
N LEU A 282 -1.10 2.99 -7.70
CA LEU A 282 -0.43 1.75 -7.26
C LEU A 282 0.56 2.05 -6.13
N ILE A 283 1.24 3.19 -6.20
CA ILE A 283 2.00 3.80 -5.11
C ILE A 283 1.61 5.30 -5.09
N PRO A 284 1.39 5.91 -3.90
CA PRO A 284 1.13 7.35 -3.77
C PRO A 284 2.23 8.22 -4.41
N GLY A 285 1.90 9.47 -4.74
CA GLY A 285 2.81 10.45 -5.36
C GLY A 285 4.12 10.61 -4.61
N TRP A 286 4.08 10.75 -3.27
CA TRP A 286 5.28 10.82 -2.43
C TRP A 286 6.15 9.55 -2.50
N GLY A 287 5.52 8.39 -2.65
CA GLY A 287 6.19 7.11 -2.82
C GLY A 287 6.83 6.97 -4.21
N ALA A 288 6.12 7.39 -5.27
CA ALA A 288 6.66 7.43 -6.62
C ALA A 288 7.84 8.42 -6.74
N MET A 289 7.75 9.60 -6.08
CA MET A 289 8.89 10.53 -5.95
C MET A 289 10.06 9.90 -5.22
N THR A 290 9.81 9.09 -4.18
CA THR A 290 10.87 8.34 -3.47
C THR A 290 11.56 7.34 -4.39
N VAL A 291 10.79 6.57 -5.17
CA VAL A 291 11.34 5.60 -6.12
C VAL A 291 12.21 6.28 -7.17
N LEU A 292 11.74 7.39 -7.76
CA LEU A 292 12.44 8.07 -8.87
C LEU A 292 13.64 8.92 -8.43
N SER A 293 13.62 9.49 -7.22
CA SER A 293 14.69 10.41 -6.76
C SER A 293 15.65 9.81 -5.75
N MET A 294 15.18 8.85 -4.94
CA MET A 294 15.83 8.45 -3.68
C MET A 294 16.24 9.65 -2.80
N ASP A 295 15.53 10.78 -2.92
CA ASP A 295 15.76 11.98 -2.11
C ASP A 295 15.28 11.75 -0.68
N LYS A 296 16.01 12.34 0.28
CA LYS A 296 15.70 12.17 1.69
C LYS A 296 14.32 12.72 2.03
N ARG A 297 13.91 13.86 1.46
CA ARG A 297 12.63 14.51 1.75
C ARG A 297 11.45 13.63 1.32
N ALA A 298 11.49 13.10 0.10
CA ALA A 298 10.45 12.20 -0.38
C ALA A 298 10.37 10.93 0.47
N LYS A 299 11.53 10.36 0.84
CA LYS A 299 11.59 9.17 1.70
C LYS A 299 11.05 9.46 3.11
N ASP A 300 11.42 10.58 3.72
CA ASP A 300 10.92 11.00 5.03
C ASP A 300 9.39 11.13 5.02
N VAL A 301 8.83 11.77 3.98
CA VAL A 301 7.37 11.89 3.83
C VAL A 301 6.72 10.53 3.60
N THR A 302 7.33 9.66 2.78
CA THR A 302 6.81 8.31 2.53
C THR A 302 6.75 7.46 3.80
N LEU A 303 7.79 7.50 4.62
CA LEU A 303 7.82 6.79 5.90
C LEU A 303 6.88 7.44 6.92
N GLY A 304 6.84 8.77 6.99
CA GLY A 304 5.94 9.50 7.88
C GLY A 304 4.46 9.25 7.57
N MET A 305 4.08 9.17 6.28
CA MET A 305 2.73 8.77 5.89
C MET A 305 2.43 7.31 6.24
N GLY A 306 3.43 6.42 6.19
CA GLY A 306 3.30 5.05 6.70
C GLY A 306 3.06 5.01 8.22
N ASP A 307 3.78 5.84 8.98
CA ASP A 307 3.60 5.98 10.43
C ASP A 307 2.19 6.48 10.80
N LEU A 308 1.67 7.46 10.04
CA LEU A 308 0.35 8.05 10.25
C LEU A 308 -0.81 7.21 9.70
N SER A 309 -0.54 6.16 8.94
CA SER A 309 -1.60 5.26 8.43
C SER A 309 -2.40 4.60 9.56
N GLY A 310 -1.78 4.48 10.74
CA GLY A 310 -2.38 3.99 11.98
C GLY A 310 -3.54 4.84 12.52
N SER A 311 -3.69 6.09 12.06
CA SER A 311 -4.69 7.05 12.55
C SER A 311 -6.12 6.78 12.08
N TRP A 312 -6.31 5.94 11.06
CA TRP A 312 -7.63 5.53 10.57
C TRP A 312 -8.17 4.31 11.33
N PRO A 313 -9.51 4.17 11.44
CA PRO A 313 -10.14 3.10 12.22
C PRO A 313 -10.15 1.74 11.49
N THR A 314 -8.98 1.29 11.03
CA THR A 314 -8.78 0.03 10.26
C THR A 314 -8.12 -1.08 11.07
N HIS A 315 -7.86 -0.87 12.36
CA HIS A 315 -7.05 -1.76 13.19
C HIS A 315 -7.92 -2.65 14.08
N TYR A 316 -8.20 -3.86 13.59
CA TYR A 316 -8.93 -4.90 14.29
C TYR A 316 -7.99 -6.06 14.55
N ARG A 317 -7.49 -6.16 15.78
CA ARG A 317 -6.56 -7.20 16.20
C ARG A 317 -7.29 -8.28 16.98
N ASP A 318 -7.03 -9.52 16.63
CA ASP A 318 -7.48 -10.65 17.42
C ASP A 318 -6.60 -10.81 18.67
N LYS A 319 -7.24 -10.83 19.84
CA LYS A 319 -6.59 -10.95 21.15
C LYS A 319 -5.96 -12.32 21.37
N VAL A 320 -6.46 -13.36 20.70
CA VAL A 320 -5.98 -14.75 20.82
C VAL A 320 -4.67 -14.92 20.06
N THR A 321 -4.66 -14.59 18.77
CA THR A 321 -3.46 -14.73 17.92
C THR A 321 -2.47 -13.59 18.08
N GLY A 322 -2.91 -12.43 18.60
CA GLY A 322 -2.12 -11.22 18.67
C GLY A 322 -1.84 -10.59 17.30
N ARG A 323 -2.56 -10.99 16.25
CA ARG A 323 -2.39 -10.57 14.84
C ARG A 323 -3.61 -9.78 14.35
N PRO A 324 -3.50 -9.05 13.23
CA PRO A 324 -4.69 -8.56 12.53
C PRO A 324 -5.72 -9.68 12.36
N ILE A 325 -6.99 -9.36 12.59
CA ILE A 325 -8.09 -10.31 12.48
C ILE A 325 -8.08 -10.96 11.10
N SER A 326 -8.42 -12.26 11.06
CA SER A 326 -8.34 -13.07 9.86
C SER A 326 -9.73 -13.57 9.45
N LEU A 327 -10.00 -13.56 8.16
CA LEU A 327 -11.16 -14.24 7.56
C LEU A 327 -11.17 -15.77 7.72
N ALA A 328 -10.04 -16.40 8.04
CA ALA A 328 -9.95 -17.84 8.25
C ALA A 328 -10.51 -18.21 9.63
N ASP A 329 -10.24 -17.37 10.63
CA ASP A 329 -10.72 -17.57 12.01
C ASP A 329 -12.11 -16.96 12.23
N TYR A 330 -12.44 -15.89 11.49
CA TYR A 330 -13.71 -15.17 11.57
C TYR A 330 -14.35 -14.96 10.18
N PRO A 331 -14.77 -16.03 9.50
CA PRO A 331 -15.32 -15.95 8.14
C PRO A 331 -16.58 -15.08 8.04
N TYR A 332 -17.33 -14.91 9.14
CA TYR A 332 -18.56 -14.11 9.21
C TYR A 332 -18.32 -12.71 9.79
N MET A 333 -17.07 -12.27 9.95
CA MET A 333 -16.78 -10.94 10.51
C MET A 333 -17.35 -9.80 9.67
N THR A 334 -17.83 -8.73 10.30
CA THR A 334 -18.30 -7.57 9.55
C THR A 334 -18.24 -6.32 10.42
N LEU A 335 -18.05 -5.16 9.80
CA LEU A 335 -18.18 -3.86 10.45
C LEU A 335 -19.65 -3.41 10.54
N ASN A 336 -20.54 -4.13 9.86
CA ASN A 336 -21.97 -3.92 9.97
C ASN A 336 -22.49 -4.46 11.30
N GLY A 337 -23.63 -3.96 11.75
CA GLY A 337 -24.27 -4.47 12.97
C GLY A 337 -24.61 -5.97 12.88
N PRO A 338 -24.80 -6.65 14.04
CA PRO A 338 -25.17 -8.07 14.08
C PRO A 338 -26.40 -8.37 13.22
N SER A 339 -26.31 -9.41 12.40
CA SER A 339 -27.39 -9.92 11.55
C SER A 339 -27.32 -11.45 11.41
N SER A 340 -28.25 -12.05 10.66
CA SER A 340 -28.16 -13.47 10.28
C SER A 340 -26.88 -13.78 9.52
N ASP A 341 -26.41 -12.84 8.70
CA ASP A 341 -25.25 -13.01 7.83
C ASP A 341 -23.92 -12.93 8.59
N SER A 342 -23.94 -12.42 9.83
CA SER A 342 -22.76 -12.38 10.71
C SER A 342 -22.77 -13.50 11.75
N PHE A 343 -23.74 -14.41 11.72
CA PHE A 343 -23.78 -15.56 12.61
C PHE A 343 -23.00 -16.73 12.00
N ASN A 344 -21.94 -17.16 12.67
CA ASN A 344 -21.15 -18.33 12.30
C ASN A 344 -21.81 -19.60 12.91
N PRO A 345 -22.45 -20.46 12.10
CA PRO A 345 -23.11 -21.66 12.62
C PRO A 345 -22.13 -22.73 13.11
N THR A 346 -20.92 -22.77 12.54
CA THR A 346 -19.87 -23.73 12.92
C THR A 346 -19.28 -23.38 14.28
N ALA A 347 -19.00 -22.09 14.51
CA ALA A 347 -18.49 -21.60 15.79
C ALA A 347 -19.60 -21.25 16.80
N ASN A 348 -20.87 -21.34 16.39
CA ASN A 348 -22.05 -20.98 17.18
C ASN A 348 -21.94 -19.61 17.87
N ARG A 349 -21.53 -18.57 17.12
CA ARG A 349 -21.34 -17.21 17.62
C ARG A 349 -21.64 -16.17 16.55
N ASN A 350 -22.00 -14.96 16.97
CA ASN A 350 -22.01 -13.80 16.07
C ASN A 350 -20.58 -13.23 15.94
N GLU A 351 -20.17 -12.89 14.73
CA GLU A 351 -18.85 -12.34 14.39
C GLU A 351 -18.93 -10.88 13.93
N ALA A 352 -20.08 -10.21 14.05
CA ALA A 352 -20.14 -8.76 13.88
C ALA A 352 -19.25 -8.07 14.92
N LEU A 353 -18.41 -7.15 14.44
CA LEU A 353 -17.48 -6.40 15.27
C LEU A 353 -18.27 -5.39 16.12
N PRO A 354 -17.94 -5.19 17.41
CA PRO A 354 -18.61 -4.22 18.25
C PRO A 354 -18.50 -2.80 17.66
N GLY A 355 -19.64 -2.14 17.47
CA GLY A 355 -19.67 -0.74 17.08
C GLY A 355 -19.25 0.17 18.25
N CYS A 356 -18.61 1.30 17.92
CA CYS A 356 -18.39 2.36 18.89
C CYS A 356 -19.70 3.15 19.06
N THR A 357 -20.20 3.28 20.30
CA THR A 357 -21.50 3.93 20.59
C THR A 357 -21.41 5.09 21.58
N THR A 358 -20.22 5.35 22.14
CA THR A 358 -20.02 6.34 23.22
C THR A 358 -19.29 7.59 22.71
N VAL A 359 -17.97 7.48 22.51
CA VAL A 359 -17.08 8.58 22.08
C VAL A 359 -16.31 8.08 20.87
N CYS A 360 -16.73 8.53 19.68
CA CYS A 360 -16.29 7.99 18.39
C CYS A 360 -16.04 9.15 17.41
N ASN A 361 -15.05 9.99 17.72
CA ASN A 361 -14.83 11.28 17.08
C ASN A 361 -13.64 11.28 16.12
N ASN A 362 -13.27 10.12 15.56
CA ASN A 362 -12.17 10.03 14.60
C ASN A 362 -12.52 10.84 13.33
N PRO A 363 -11.81 11.93 13.00
CA PRO A 363 -12.04 12.70 11.78
C PRO A 363 -11.57 11.95 10.52
N ASN A 364 -10.75 10.91 10.71
CA ASN A 364 -10.21 10.09 9.64
C ASN A 364 -11.21 8.98 9.30
N VAL A 365 -11.82 9.08 8.11
CA VAL A 365 -12.80 8.10 7.61
C VAL A 365 -12.14 7.28 6.51
N ALA A 366 -12.02 5.97 6.76
CA ALA A 366 -11.44 5.03 5.82
C ALA A 366 -12.44 4.66 4.71
N ASP A 367 -11.95 4.39 3.51
CA ASP A 367 -12.78 4.02 2.36
C ASP A 367 -12.01 3.09 1.41
N THR A 368 -12.65 1.99 0.97
CA THR A 368 -12.00 1.02 0.08
C THR A 368 -11.74 1.58 -1.31
N ALA A 369 -12.60 2.49 -1.80
CA ALA A 369 -12.48 3.11 -3.12
C ALA A 369 -11.48 4.27 -3.18
N HIS A 370 -10.93 4.69 -2.05
CA HIS A 370 -10.05 5.86 -1.98
C HIS A 370 -8.81 5.66 -1.08
N GLN A 371 -8.56 4.44 -0.63
CA GLN A 371 -7.45 4.12 0.26
C GLN A 371 -6.05 4.27 -0.39
N PRO A 372 -5.15 5.03 0.24
CA PRO A 372 -3.76 5.12 -0.20
C PRO A 372 -2.97 3.81 0.02
N ALA A 373 -1.94 3.59 -0.79
CA ALA A 373 -0.95 2.53 -0.54
C ALA A 373 0.12 3.04 0.43
N PHE A 374 -0.24 3.19 1.71
CA PHE A 374 0.67 3.75 2.72
C PHE A 374 1.87 2.85 3.02
N ASN A 375 1.69 1.53 2.97
CA ASN A 375 2.47 0.63 3.84
C ASN A 375 3.46 -0.26 3.08
N TYR A 376 3.10 -0.67 1.86
CA TYR A 376 3.90 -1.59 1.06
C TYR A 376 5.31 -1.05 0.79
N LEU A 377 5.43 0.17 0.26
CA LEU A 377 6.74 0.75 -0.08
C LEU A 377 7.60 1.01 1.17
N PRO A 378 7.09 1.61 2.27
CA PRO A 378 7.85 1.68 3.53
C PRO A 378 8.38 0.33 4.00
N TYR A 379 7.58 -0.74 3.98
CA TYR A 379 8.05 -2.07 4.35
C TYR A 379 9.13 -2.58 3.39
N LEU A 380 8.92 -2.43 2.08
CA LEU A 380 9.85 -2.87 1.05
C LEU A 380 11.26 -2.29 1.26
N LEU A 381 11.34 -1.00 1.58
CA LEU A 381 12.59 -0.26 1.71
C LEU A 381 13.26 -0.39 3.09
N THR A 382 12.49 -0.66 4.14
CA THR A 382 13.01 -0.64 5.54
C THR A 382 13.08 -2.03 6.17
N GLY A 383 12.21 -2.95 5.77
CA GLY A 383 12.04 -4.24 6.42
C GLY A 383 11.40 -4.18 7.81
N GLU A 384 10.80 -3.04 8.19
CA GLU A 384 10.25 -2.84 9.53
C GLU A 384 8.89 -3.52 9.69
N HIS A 385 8.76 -4.32 10.75
CA HIS A 385 7.57 -5.11 11.02
C HIS A 385 6.29 -4.26 11.11
N TYR A 386 6.39 -3.02 11.63
CA TYR A 386 5.25 -2.11 11.72
C TYR A 386 4.57 -1.92 10.36
N TYR A 387 5.30 -1.51 9.32
CA TYR A 387 4.70 -1.27 8.00
C TYR A 387 4.13 -2.54 7.36
N LEU A 388 4.74 -3.70 7.60
CA LEU A 388 4.15 -4.96 7.17
C LEU A 388 2.81 -5.18 7.85
N GLU A 389 2.75 -5.03 9.17
CA GLU A 389 1.54 -5.23 9.96
C GLU A 389 0.43 -4.23 9.59
N GLU A 390 0.78 -2.97 9.34
CA GLU A 390 -0.17 -1.95 8.85
C GLU A 390 -0.73 -2.35 7.48
N LEU A 391 0.08 -2.89 6.57
CA LEU A 391 -0.42 -3.43 5.30
C LEU A 391 -1.44 -4.55 5.54
N LEU A 392 -1.20 -5.44 6.51
CA LEU A 392 -2.13 -6.53 6.82
C LEU A 392 -3.44 -6.02 7.42
N PHE A 393 -3.39 -5.03 8.32
CA PHE A 393 -4.58 -4.40 8.88
C PHE A 393 -5.46 -3.78 7.79
N TYR A 394 -4.89 -2.92 6.93
CA TYR A 394 -5.62 -2.31 5.83
C TYR A 394 -6.18 -3.34 4.86
N THR A 395 -5.42 -4.40 4.56
CA THR A 395 -5.88 -5.45 3.65
C THR A 395 -7.04 -6.24 4.26
N MET A 396 -6.93 -6.69 5.51
CA MET A 396 -7.99 -7.44 6.21
C MET A 396 -9.24 -6.60 6.45
N TRP A 397 -9.08 -5.33 6.81
CA TRP A 397 -10.19 -4.38 6.89
C TRP A 397 -10.93 -4.26 5.55
N SER A 398 -10.18 -4.11 4.44
CA SER A 398 -10.77 -3.95 3.11
C SER A 398 -11.53 -5.19 2.62
N VAL A 399 -10.95 -6.39 2.77
CA VAL A 399 -11.60 -7.63 2.31
C VAL A 399 -12.67 -8.12 3.29
N GLY A 400 -12.58 -7.74 4.56
CA GLY A 400 -13.39 -8.29 5.64
C GLY A 400 -14.56 -7.45 6.09
N GLY A 401 -14.45 -6.12 5.97
CA GLY A 401 -15.37 -5.19 6.62
C GLY A 401 -16.81 -5.20 6.09
N GLY A 402 -17.01 -5.60 4.83
CA GLY A 402 -18.31 -5.66 4.18
C GLY A 402 -19.22 -6.79 4.67
N HIS A 403 -20.34 -7.00 3.95
CA HIS A 403 -21.27 -8.11 4.23
C HIS A 403 -20.63 -9.48 3.92
N PRO A 404 -20.64 -10.45 4.85
CA PRO A 404 -19.95 -11.74 4.68
C PRO A 404 -20.40 -12.52 3.44
N VAL A 405 -21.69 -12.51 3.13
CA VAL A 405 -22.25 -13.26 1.99
C VAL A 405 -21.72 -12.75 0.65
N TYR A 406 -21.60 -11.44 0.47
CA TYR A 406 -21.14 -10.84 -0.80
C TYR A 406 -19.66 -11.09 -1.07
N ARG A 407 -18.85 -11.23 -0.01
CA ARG A 407 -17.44 -11.61 -0.12
C ARG A 407 -17.21 -13.13 -0.12
N GLN A 408 -18.29 -13.93 -0.21
CA GLN A 408 -18.25 -15.39 -0.09
C GLN A 408 -17.44 -15.86 1.12
N LEU A 409 -17.74 -15.26 2.28
CA LEU A 409 -17.10 -15.57 3.55
C LEU A 409 -15.56 -15.46 3.45
N GLU A 410 -14.84 -16.49 3.83
CA GLU A 410 -13.38 -16.52 3.87
C GLU A 410 -12.69 -16.28 2.52
N GLN A 411 -13.40 -16.41 1.40
CA GLN A 411 -12.84 -16.13 0.07
C GLN A 411 -12.49 -14.65 -0.13
N GLY A 412 -13.12 -13.74 0.63
CA GLY A 412 -12.80 -12.31 0.58
C GLY A 412 -12.99 -11.70 -0.80
N LEU A 413 -14.05 -12.09 -1.53
CA LEU A 413 -14.31 -11.55 -2.87
C LEU A 413 -14.62 -10.05 -2.83
N VAL A 414 -13.97 -9.29 -3.71
CA VAL A 414 -14.17 -7.84 -3.80
C VAL A 414 -15.30 -7.46 -4.76
N ALA A 415 -15.79 -8.42 -5.56
CA ALA A 415 -16.63 -8.19 -6.74
C ALA A 415 -17.93 -7.40 -6.52
N SER A 416 -18.42 -7.30 -5.28
CA SER A 416 -19.61 -6.51 -4.96
C SER A 416 -19.34 -5.02 -4.77
N ASP A 417 -18.08 -4.59 -4.65
CA ASP A 417 -17.70 -3.20 -4.35
C ASP A 417 -17.76 -2.30 -5.61
N GLN A 418 -17.57 -0.98 -5.46
CA GLN A 418 -17.29 -0.07 -6.57
C GLN A 418 -16.05 -0.54 -7.34
N VAL A 419 -16.01 -0.32 -8.66
CA VAL A 419 -14.90 -0.81 -9.50
C VAL A 419 -13.53 -0.33 -9.01
N ARG A 420 -13.45 0.92 -8.55
CA ARG A 420 -12.22 1.43 -7.91
C ARG A 420 -11.93 0.81 -6.54
N GLY A 421 -12.95 0.51 -5.74
CA GLY A 421 -12.80 -0.24 -4.47
C GLY A 421 -12.30 -1.66 -4.68
N GLN A 422 -12.80 -2.33 -5.74
CA GLN A 422 -12.28 -3.62 -6.21
C GLN A 422 -10.78 -3.51 -6.55
N ALA A 423 -10.39 -2.47 -7.30
CA ALA A 423 -9.00 -2.25 -7.68
C ALA A 423 -8.08 -2.05 -6.47
N TRP A 424 -8.38 -1.11 -5.57
CA TRP A 424 -7.47 -0.79 -4.46
C TRP A 424 -7.45 -1.85 -3.37
N THR A 425 -8.55 -2.56 -3.15
CA THR A 425 -8.55 -3.74 -2.28
C THR A 425 -7.66 -4.84 -2.85
N LEU A 426 -7.77 -5.13 -4.16
CA LEU A 426 -6.88 -6.10 -4.81
C LEU A 426 -5.42 -5.67 -4.85
N ARG A 427 -5.12 -4.36 -4.98
CA ARG A 427 -3.76 -3.83 -4.86
C ARG A 427 -3.13 -4.25 -3.53
N ASN A 428 -3.83 -4.00 -2.42
CA ASN A 428 -3.34 -4.35 -1.09
C ASN A 428 -3.20 -5.88 -0.92
N VAL A 429 -4.14 -6.68 -1.44
CA VAL A 429 -4.04 -8.15 -1.43
C VAL A 429 -2.83 -8.64 -2.22
N VAL A 430 -2.58 -8.09 -3.41
CA VAL A 430 -1.42 -8.40 -4.25
C VAL A 430 -0.11 -8.01 -3.56
N ASP A 431 -0.06 -6.84 -2.93
CA ASP A 431 1.09 -6.37 -2.17
C ASP A 431 1.39 -7.25 -0.95
N ALA A 432 0.36 -7.61 -0.17
CA ALA A 432 0.49 -8.50 0.98
C ALA A 432 0.95 -9.90 0.55
N ALA A 433 0.29 -10.49 -0.46
CA ALA A 433 0.67 -11.78 -1.02
C ALA A 433 2.10 -11.79 -1.59
N TYR A 434 2.60 -10.68 -2.12
CA TYR A 434 3.95 -10.57 -2.66
C TYR A 434 5.02 -10.48 -1.57
N VAL A 435 4.79 -9.66 -0.54
CA VAL A 435 5.87 -9.24 0.38
C VAL A 435 5.86 -9.91 1.74
N LEU A 436 4.74 -10.52 2.15
CA LEU A 436 4.67 -11.28 3.40
C LEU A 436 5.80 -12.32 3.46
N PRO A 437 6.46 -12.48 4.62
CA PRO A 437 7.44 -13.53 4.78
C PRO A 437 6.84 -14.90 4.47
N ASP A 438 7.60 -15.80 3.86
CA ASP A 438 7.12 -17.12 3.47
C ASP A 438 6.72 -17.98 4.68
N SER A 439 7.32 -17.70 5.85
CA SER A 439 7.00 -18.33 7.13
C SER A 439 5.83 -17.67 7.88
N ASP A 440 5.29 -16.55 7.40
CA ASP A 440 4.19 -15.89 8.10
C ASP A 440 2.88 -16.69 7.91
N PRO A 441 2.15 -17.01 9.00
CA PRO A 441 0.94 -17.82 8.92
C PRO A 441 -0.18 -17.19 8.09
N MET A 442 -0.20 -15.85 7.92
CA MET A 442 -1.21 -15.19 7.10
C MET A 442 -0.92 -15.28 5.59
N LYS A 443 0.30 -15.68 5.18
CA LYS A 443 0.71 -15.76 3.77
C LYS A 443 -0.24 -16.64 2.95
N ALA A 444 -0.57 -17.83 3.47
CA ALA A 444 -1.47 -18.77 2.80
C ALA A 444 -2.86 -18.18 2.58
N GLN A 445 -3.38 -17.44 3.56
CA GLN A 445 -4.70 -16.83 3.49
C GLN A 445 -4.77 -15.71 2.44
N PHE A 446 -3.81 -14.78 2.41
CA PHE A 446 -3.80 -13.72 1.38
C PHE A 446 -3.63 -14.29 -0.02
N ASN A 447 -2.82 -15.34 -0.19
CA ASN A 447 -2.72 -16.06 -1.46
C ASN A 447 -4.06 -16.71 -1.85
N ALA A 448 -4.79 -17.30 -0.90
CA ALA A 448 -6.10 -17.89 -1.16
C ALA A 448 -7.15 -16.83 -1.56
N ILE A 449 -7.19 -15.69 -0.87
CA ILE A 449 -8.07 -14.57 -1.21
C ILE A 449 -7.75 -14.03 -2.62
N LEU A 450 -6.47 -13.85 -2.94
CA LEU A 450 -6.05 -13.42 -4.27
C LEU A 450 -6.48 -14.44 -5.35
N ALA A 451 -6.24 -15.72 -5.10
CA ALA A 451 -6.59 -16.79 -6.03
C ALA A 451 -8.11 -16.88 -6.24
N ALA A 452 -8.91 -16.76 -5.18
CA ALA A 452 -10.38 -16.77 -5.26
C ALA A 452 -10.90 -15.59 -6.09
N ASN A 453 -10.36 -14.39 -5.87
CA ASN A 453 -10.73 -13.21 -6.65
C ASN A 453 -10.32 -13.37 -8.13
N LEU A 454 -9.07 -13.75 -8.43
CA LEU A 454 -8.62 -13.97 -9.80
C LEU A 454 -9.44 -15.07 -10.51
N ALA A 455 -9.80 -16.14 -9.81
CA ALA A 455 -10.65 -17.20 -10.34
C ALA A 455 -12.07 -16.68 -10.64
N TRP A 456 -12.66 -15.89 -9.73
CA TRP A 456 -13.97 -15.29 -9.93
C TRP A 456 -14.00 -14.36 -11.15
N PHE A 457 -13.04 -13.44 -11.28
CA PHE A 457 -12.97 -12.54 -12.43
C PHE A 457 -12.70 -13.29 -13.73
N ASN A 458 -11.81 -14.28 -13.74
CA ASN A 458 -11.56 -15.08 -14.93
C ASN A 458 -12.80 -15.88 -15.36
N THR A 459 -13.53 -16.47 -14.41
CA THR A 459 -14.77 -17.21 -14.69
C THR A 459 -15.88 -16.30 -15.19
N THR A 460 -16.01 -15.10 -14.59
CA THR A 460 -17.06 -14.14 -14.94
C THR A 460 -16.81 -13.51 -16.31
N TYR A 461 -15.54 -13.29 -16.67
CA TYR A 461 -15.16 -12.47 -17.82
C TYR A 461 -14.25 -13.16 -18.83
N THR A 462 -13.07 -13.62 -18.39
CA THR A 462 -12.03 -14.11 -19.30
C THR A 462 -12.45 -15.37 -20.05
N THR A 463 -13.02 -16.35 -19.35
CA THR A 463 -13.44 -17.65 -19.93
C THR A 463 -14.93 -17.70 -20.28
N ASN A 464 -15.67 -16.62 -20.01
CA ASN A 464 -17.08 -16.50 -20.34
C ASN A 464 -17.27 -15.94 -21.76
N ALA A 465 -17.75 -16.78 -22.68
CA ALA A 465 -18.01 -16.37 -24.06
C ALA A 465 -19.11 -15.29 -24.21
N SER A 466 -19.94 -15.09 -23.17
CA SER A 466 -20.97 -14.05 -23.13
C SER A 466 -20.50 -12.74 -22.49
N ALA A 467 -19.25 -12.67 -22.01
CA ALA A 467 -18.69 -11.44 -21.48
C ALA A 467 -18.67 -10.33 -22.55
N ASN A 468 -18.80 -9.07 -22.13
CA ASN A 468 -18.80 -7.96 -23.08
C ASN A 468 -17.50 -7.91 -23.90
N VAL A 469 -17.63 -7.51 -25.15
CA VAL A 469 -16.51 -7.50 -26.11
C VAL A 469 -15.45 -6.45 -25.81
N PHE A 470 -15.77 -5.46 -24.97
CA PHE A 470 -14.91 -4.32 -24.69
C PHE A 470 -13.81 -4.65 -23.66
N GLY A 471 -13.97 -5.70 -22.86
CA GLY A 471 -13.05 -5.99 -21.76
C GLY A 471 -13.29 -5.11 -20.53
N ALA A 472 -14.48 -4.52 -20.37
CA ALA A 472 -14.82 -3.64 -19.25
C ALA A 472 -15.53 -4.41 -18.13
N LEU A 473 -15.32 -4.04 -16.86
CA LEU A 473 -16.07 -4.64 -15.75
C LEU A 473 -17.52 -4.16 -15.77
N THR A 474 -18.45 -5.07 -15.53
CA THR A 474 -19.91 -4.83 -15.56
C THR A 474 -20.62 -5.34 -14.30
N ASN A 475 -19.88 -5.76 -13.28
CA ASN A 475 -20.38 -6.25 -12.00
C ASN A 475 -20.44 -5.14 -10.94
N GLY A 476 -21.11 -5.43 -9.83
CA GLY A 476 -21.21 -4.49 -8.70
C GLY A 476 -21.77 -3.15 -9.14
N TYR A 477 -21.12 -2.07 -8.73
CA TYR A 477 -21.53 -0.69 -9.02
C TYR A 477 -20.88 -0.10 -10.29
N ALA A 478 -20.54 -0.95 -11.28
CA ALA A 478 -19.93 -0.50 -12.53
C ALA A 478 -20.81 0.52 -13.28
N PHE A 479 -22.12 0.29 -13.36
CA PHE A 479 -23.11 1.16 -14.02
C PHE A 479 -23.71 2.18 -13.06
N SER A 480 -22.92 3.19 -12.69
CA SER A 480 -23.33 4.26 -11.76
C SER A 480 -23.70 5.59 -12.44
N TYR A 481 -23.62 5.66 -13.77
CA TYR A 481 -23.82 6.91 -14.52
C TYR A 481 -24.92 6.82 -15.56
N ASN A 482 -25.49 8.00 -15.89
CA ASN A 482 -26.44 8.20 -16.99
C ASN A 482 -27.64 7.24 -16.92
N ASN A 483 -28.32 7.16 -15.78
CA ASN A 483 -29.41 6.20 -15.55
C ASN A 483 -28.98 4.75 -15.81
N GLU A 484 -27.83 4.37 -15.24
CA GLU A 484 -27.23 3.03 -15.32
C GLU A 484 -26.87 2.59 -16.75
N THR A 485 -26.69 3.50 -17.70
CA THR A 485 -26.20 3.15 -19.05
C THR A 485 -24.68 3.26 -19.19
N GLY A 486 -24.06 4.05 -18.32
CA GLY A 486 -22.65 4.40 -18.40
C GLY A 486 -21.81 3.86 -17.25
N ILE A 487 -20.58 3.47 -17.59
CA ILE A 487 -19.51 3.18 -16.63
C ILE A 487 -18.50 4.33 -16.58
N ALA A 488 -17.63 4.35 -15.56
CA ALA A 488 -16.50 5.28 -15.47
C ALA A 488 -15.20 4.61 -15.95
N PRO A 489 -14.65 4.99 -17.12
CA PRO A 489 -13.45 4.35 -17.67
C PRO A 489 -12.23 4.42 -16.75
N TRP A 490 -12.04 5.56 -16.07
CA TRP A 490 -10.91 5.78 -15.17
C TRP A 490 -10.90 4.82 -13.96
N GLN A 491 -12.06 4.35 -13.48
CA GLN A 491 -12.12 3.36 -12.40
C GLN A 491 -11.65 1.98 -12.92
N ASP A 492 -12.10 1.64 -14.12
CA ASP A 492 -11.77 0.38 -14.78
C ASP A 492 -10.30 0.34 -15.22
N ASP A 493 -9.71 1.50 -15.56
CA ASP A 493 -8.28 1.67 -15.79
C ASP A 493 -7.45 1.41 -14.53
N PHE A 494 -7.91 1.86 -13.35
CA PHE A 494 -7.26 1.51 -12.09
C PHE A 494 -7.26 0.00 -11.84
N PHE A 495 -8.39 -0.67 -12.10
CA PHE A 495 -8.47 -2.13 -11.98
C PHE A 495 -7.49 -2.82 -12.95
N THR A 496 -7.46 -2.39 -14.21
CA THR A 496 -6.54 -2.92 -15.23
C THR A 496 -5.09 -2.74 -14.79
N SER A 497 -4.75 -1.61 -14.19
CA SER A 497 -3.40 -1.33 -13.67
C SER A 497 -3.00 -2.28 -12.54
N VAL A 498 -3.93 -2.58 -11.63
CA VAL A 498 -3.71 -3.51 -10.51
C VAL A 498 -3.50 -4.95 -11.02
N ILE A 499 -4.33 -5.41 -11.96
CA ILE A 499 -4.15 -6.73 -12.57
C ILE A 499 -2.86 -6.79 -13.39
N GLY A 500 -2.50 -5.69 -14.07
CA GLY A 500 -1.22 -5.52 -14.74
C GLY A 500 -0.04 -5.75 -13.80
N HIS A 501 -0.07 -5.09 -12.64
CA HIS A 501 0.96 -5.25 -11.62
C HIS A 501 1.00 -6.66 -11.02
N ALA A 502 -0.16 -7.31 -10.84
CA ALA A 502 -0.24 -8.70 -10.41
C ALA A 502 0.36 -9.67 -11.45
N ALA A 503 0.08 -9.46 -12.73
CA ALA A 503 0.64 -10.25 -13.83
C ALA A 503 2.15 -10.06 -13.95
N GLU A 504 2.64 -8.83 -13.80
CA GLU A 504 4.06 -8.49 -13.77
C GLU A 504 4.81 -9.22 -12.65
N ARG A 505 4.17 -9.45 -11.51
CA ARG A 505 4.67 -10.21 -10.36
C ARG A 505 4.41 -11.72 -10.45
N ASN A 506 4.01 -12.22 -11.63
CA ASN A 506 3.79 -13.64 -11.94
C ASN A 506 2.70 -14.34 -11.10
N PHE A 507 1.68 -13.61 -10.62
CA PHE A 507 0.53 -14.25 -9.97
C PHE A 507 -0.30 -15.05 -10.98
N SER A 508 -0.59 -16.32 -10.65
CA SER A 508 -1.35 -17.22 -11.53
C SER A 508 -2.73 -16.66 -11.85
N GLY A 509 -3.17 -16.80 -13.11
CA GLY A 509 -4.46 -16.29 -13.60
C GLY A 509 -4.51 -14.78 -13.88
N ALA A 510 -3.57 -13.98 -13.35
CA ALA A 510 -3.51 -12.54 -13.62
C ALA A 510 -3.15 -12.21 -15.08
N PRO A 511 -2.21 -12.89 -15.77
CA PRO A 511 -1.92 -12.61 -17.18
C PRO A 511 -3.13 -12.80 -18.11
N ALA A 512 -3.93 -13.84 -17.89
CA ALA A 512 -5.13 -14.10 -18.69
C ALA A 512 -6.20 -13.02 -18.46
N LEU A 513 -6.41 -12.62 -17.21
CA LEU A 513 -7.32 -11.52 -16.87
C LEU A 513 -6.82 -10.18 -17.43
N LEU A 514 -5.51 -9.91 -17.37
CA LEU A 514 -4.91 -8.73 -17.98
C LEU A 514 -5.17 -8.68 -19.48
N ALA A 515 -4.96 -9.77 -20.20
CA ALA A 515 -5.21 -9.82 -21.64
C ALA A 515 -6.68 -9.51 -22.00
N TRP A 516 -7.63 -9.94 -21.16
CA TRP A 516 -9.05 -9.57 -21.33
C TRP A 516 -9.30 -8.09 -20.99
N LYS A 517 -8.82 -7.61 -19.84
CA LYS A 517 -8.96 -6.22 -19.38
C LYS A 517 -8.32 -5.21 -20.32
N ALA A 518 -7.15 -5.53 -20.86
CA ALA A 518 -6.37 -4.68 -21.76
C ALA A 518 -7.14 -4.30 -23.04
N LYS A 519 -8.14 -5.10 -23.47
CA LYS A 519 -9.01 -4.75 -24.61
C LYS A 519 -9.72 -3.41 -24.42
N PHE A 520 -10.01 -3.02 -23.18
CA PHE A 520 -10.76 -1.80 -22.89
C PHE A 520 -9.96 -0.51 -23.11
N PRO A 521 -8.80 -0.30 -22.46
CA PRO A 521 -7.96 0.85 -22.77
C PRO A 521 -7.41 0.81 -24.20
N VAL A 522 -7.09 -0.38 -24.75
CA VAL A 522 -6.59 -0.48 -26.12
C VAL A 522 -7.65 -0.10 -27.15
N GLY A 523 -8.87 -0.61 -27.02
CA GLY A 523 -9.95 -0.30 -27.96
C GLY A 523 -10.36 1.17 -27.92
N ARG A 524 -10.40 1.80 -26.72
CA ARG A 524 -10.62 3.26 -26.59
C ARG A 524 -9.57 4.11 -27.31
N MET A 525 -8.37 3.58 -27.57
CA MET A 525 -7.30 4.30 -28.26
C MET A 525 -7.17 3.93 -29.74
N ALA A 526 -7.41 2.67 -30.11
CA ALA A 526 -7.00 2.14 -31.41
C ALA A 526 -8.17 1.62 -32.28
N ASP A 527 -9.39 1.50 -31.76
CA ASP A 527 -10.54 1.09 -32.57
C ASP A 527 -10.98 2.21 -33.51
N ALA A 528 -11.17 1.90 -34.80
CA ALA A 528 -11.54 2.89 -35.81
C ALA A 528 -12.94 3.50 -35.60
N GLY A 529 -13.81 2.82 -34.86
CA GLY A 529 -15.14 3.31 -34.48
C GLY A 529 -15.12 4.28 -33.30
N PHE A 530 -13.97 4.52 -32.65
CA PHE A 530 -13.84 5.41 -31.50
C PHE A 530 -12.81 6.50 -31.75
N CYS A 531 -13.12 7.74 -31.37
CA CYS A 531 -12.09 8.79 -31.37
C CYS A 531 -11.23 8.70 -30.10
N TRP A 532 -9.93 8.45 -30.27
CA TRP A 532 -8.97 8.31 -29.17
C TRP A 532 -8.85 9.55 -28.27
N VAL A 533 -9.16 10.76 -28.76
CA VAL A 533 -9.26 11.98 -27.92
C VAL A 533 -10.27 11.79 -26.79
N MET A 534 -11.31 11.01 -27.03
CA MET A 534 -12.37 10.69 -26.07
C MET A 534 -12.06 9.44 -25.26
N GLY A 535 -10.87 8.83 -25.44
CA GLY A 535 -10.47 7.62 -24.75
C GLY A 535 -10.48 7.75 -23.22
N SER A 536 -10.33 8.96 -22.70
CA SER A 536 -10.35 9.30 -21.27
C SER A 536 -11.64 10.02 -20.82
N VAL A 537 -12.75 9.85 -21.54
CA VAL A 537 -14.06 10.43 -21.18
C VAL A 537 -14.50 10.01 -19.77
N TYR A 538 -15.21 10.91 -19.06
CA TYR A 538 -15.69 10.64 -17.70
C TYR A 538 -16.70 9.48 -17.62
N THR A 539 -17.62 9.40 -18.58
CA THR A 539 -18.65 8.36 -18.69
C THR A 539 -18.59 7.66 -20.04
N PHE A 540 -18.73 6.34 -20.07
CA PHE A 540 -18.73 5.52 -21.28
C PHE A 540 -20.03 4.72 -21.37
N ASN A 541 -20.94 5.13 -22.26
CA ASN A 541 -22.29 4.57 -22.35
C ASN A 541 -22.29 3.26 -23.14
N MET A 542 -22.50 2.14 -22.46
CA MET A 542 -22.42 0.80 -23.05
C MET A 542 -23.77 0.23 -23.50
N ARG A 543 -24.88 0.91 -23.24
CA ARG A 543 -26.23 0.48 -23.62
C ARG A 543 -27.18 1.68 -23.81
N PRO A 544 -28.26 1.56 -24.59
CA PRO A 544 -29.26 2.62 -24.74
C PRO A 544 -30.09 2.91 -23.49
N THR A 545 -30.45 1.87 -22.73
CA THR A 545 -31.24 1.95 -21.49
C THR A 545 -30.73 0.90 -20.50
N ASN A 546 -31.11 0.99 -19.22
CA ASN A 546 -30.63 0.07 -18.19
C ASN A 546 -31.12 -1.39 -18.32
N THR A 547 -32.07 -1.67 -19.21
CA THR A 547 -32.54 -3.03 -19.53
C THR A 547 -32.11 -3.50 -20.91
N SER A 548 -31.50 -2.65 -21.73
CA SER A 548 -31.04 -3.02 -23.06
C SER A 548 -29.77 -3.89 -22.99
N PRO A 549 -29.57 -4.81 -23.96
CA PRO A 549 -28.28 -5.45 -24.16
C PRO A 549 -27.17 -4.43 -24.35
N PHE A 550 -25.93 -4.81 -24.02
CA PHE A 550 -24.78 -3.98 -24.30
C PHE A 550 -24.56 -3.84 -25.81
N PHE A 551 -24.03 -2.69 -26.20
CA PHE A 551 -23.48 -2.48 -27.53
C PHE A 551 -22.37 -3.49 -27.82
N THR A 552 -22.11 -3.73 -29.10
CA THR A 552 -21.11 -4.71 -29.57
C THR A 552 -19.97 -4.06 -30.35
N THR A 553 -20.04 -2.75 -30.58
CA THR A 553 -19.00 -1.99 -31.29
C THR A 553 -18.69 -0.68 -30.59
N TYR A 554 -17.45 -0.22 -30.70
CA TYR A 554 -17.05 1.09 -30.19
C TYR A 554 -17.78 2.25 -30.90
N ALA A 555 -18.16 2.09 -32.17
CA ALA A 555 -18.95 3.09 -32.90
C ALA A 555 -20.32 3.36 -32.25
N GLN A 556 -21.00 2.30 -31.77
CA GLN A 556 -22.26 2.45 -31.04
C GLN A 556 -22.04 3.17 -29.70
N VAL A 557 -20.98 2.82 -28.96
CA VAL A 557 -20.66 3.50 -27.71
C VAL A 557 -20.31 4.97 -27.95
N TYR A 558 -19.50 5.25 -28.97
CA TYR A 558 -19.14 6.61 -29.37
C TYR A 558 -20.38 7.45 -29.68
N GLN A 559 -21.33 6.88 -30.43
CA GLN A 559 -22.62 7.51 -30.71
C GLN A 559 -23.47 7.74 -29.47
N ALA A 560 -23.51 6.78 -28.54
CA ALA A 560 -24.31 6.89 -27.32
C ALA A 560 -23.69 7.79 -26.25
N THR A 561 -22.37 8.01 -26.31
CA THR A 561 -21.63 8.79 -25.31
C THR A 561 -21.54 10.27 -25.67
N LEU A 562 -21.49 10.63 -26.97
CA LEU A 562 -21.13 11.97 -27.40
C LEU A 562 -22.24 12.72 -28.13
N SER A 563 -22.19 14.05 -28.02
CA SER A 563 -23.07 14.98 -28.73
C SER A 563 -22.96 14.81 -30.25
N ALA A 564 -24.02 15.15 -30.99
CA ALA A 564 -23.98 15.15 -32.44
C ALA A 564 -22.94 16.14 -33.00
N ALA A 565 -22.72 17.27 -32.31
CA ALA A 565 -21.77 18.29 -32.72
C ALA A 565 -20.33 17.77 -32.64
N LEU A 566 -19.94 17.11 -31.55
CA LEU A 566 -18.62 16.47 -31.44
C LEU A 566 -18.42 15.41 -32.52
N ARG A 567 -19.44 14.58 -32.78
CA ARG A 567 -19.37 13.52 -33.80
C ARG A 567 -19.25 14.04 -35.23
N ALA A 568 -19.61 15.28 -35.49
CA ALA A 568 -19.47 15.92 -36.81
C ALA A 568 -18.03 16.42 -37.09
N THR A 569 -17.15 16.41 -36.08
CA THR A 569 -15.76 16.86 -36.22
C THR A 569 -14.80 15.69 -36.48
N ALA A 570 -13.70 15.95 -37.19
CA ALA A 570 -12.66 14.94 -37.39
C ALA A 570 -11.89 14.69 -36.08
N CYS A 571 -11.63 13.42 -35.77
CA CYS A 571 -10.94 13.04 -34.52
C CYS A 571 -9.56 13.72 -34.42
N GLY A 572 -9.28 14.32 -33.26
CA GLY A 572 -7.99 15.00 -33.01
C GLY A 572 -7.82 16.35 -33.73
N SER A 573 -8.81 16.81 -34.49
CA SER A 573 -8.73 18.08 -35.23
C SER A 573 -8.87 19.31 -34.33
N ALA A 574 -8.44 20.47 -34.85
CA ALA A 574 -8.67 21.75 -34.20
C ALA A 574 -10.17 22.06 -34.02
N ALA A 575 -11.01 21.67 -34.97
CA ALA A 575 -12.47 21.81 -34.87
C ALA A 575 -13.04 20.98 -33.72
N MET A 576 -12.54 19.75 -33.52
CA MET A 576 -12.95 18.92 -32.37
C MET A 576 -12.52 19.57 -31.04
N ALA A 577 -11.28 20.06 -30.95
CA ALA A 577 -10.81 20.74 -29.75
C ALA A 577 -11.66 21.98 -29.40
N GLN A 578 -12.00 22.81 -30.40
CA GLN A 578 -12.91 23.94 -30.24
C GLN A 578 -14.28 23.49 -29.76
N GLN A 579 -14.85 22.43 -30.36
CA GLN A 579 -16.16 21.92 -29.96
C GLN A 579 -16.15 21.36 -28.53
N ILE A 580 -15.09 20.65 -28.12
CA ILE A 580 -14.93 20.18 -26.74
C ILE A 580 -14.91 21.38 -25.79
N GLN A 581 -14.17 22.43 -26.12
CA GLN A 581 -14.09 23.63 -25.27
C GLN A 581 -15.42 24.41 -25.23
N LEU A 582 -16.27 24.32 -26.26
CA LEU A 582 -17.63 24.87 -26.21
C LEU A 582 -18.54 24.08 -25.25
N GLU A 583 -18.38 22.75 -25.19
CA GLU A 583 -19.18 21.88 -24.32
C GLU A 583 -18.63 21.79 -22.89
N ASP A 584 -17.33 22.01 -22.70
CA ASP A 584 -16.65 22.12 -21.41
C ASP A 584 -15.71 23.34 -21.39
N PRO A 585 -16.24 24.56 -21.15
CA PRO A 585 -15.47 25.80 -21.17
C PRO A 585 -14.31 25.85 -20.16
N GLY A 586 -14.35 25.00 -19.13
CA GLY A 586 -13.35 24.95 -18.07
C GLY A 586 -12.07 24.20 -18.43
N THR A 587 -12.06 23.44 -19.54
CA THR A 587 -10.91 22.63 -19.96
C THR A 587 -10.27 23.22 -21.22
N PRO A 588 -9.08 23.84 -21.14
CA PRO A 588 -8.32 24.24 -22.32
C PRO A 588 -8.03 23.05 -23.23
N MET A 589 -8.33 23.17 -24.52
CA MET A 589 -8.14 22.08 -25.49
C MET A 589 -7.42 22.57 -26.75
N ILE A 590 -6.50 21.74 -27.25
CA ILE A 590 -5.87 21.90 -28.55
C ILE A 590 -6.02 20.61 -29.38
N ALA A 591 -5.76 20.71 -30.68
CA ALA A 591 -5.72 19.55 -31.57
C ALA A 591 -4.78 18.47 -31.00
N GLY A 592 -5.25 17.22 -30.95
CA GLY A 592 -4.48 16.10 -30.40
C GLY A 592 -4.37 16.04 -28.87
N ALA A 593 -5.08 16.89 -28.10
CA ALA A 593 -5.22 16.69 -26.66
C ALA A 593 -6.33 15.66 -26.36
N MET A 594 -6.20 14.91 -25.27
CA MET A 594 -7.27 14.02 -24.76
C MET A 594 -8.16 14.79 -23.76
N VAL A 595 -9.43 14.37 -23.60
CA VAL A 595 -10.35 14.99 -22.62
C VAL A 595 -10.07 14.58 -21.17
N GLY A 596 -10.67 15.28 -20.21
CA GLY A 596 -10.58 14.90 -18.80
C GLY A 596 -9.30 15.36 -18.11
N TYR A 597 -9.06 16.67 -18.13
CA TYR A 597 -7.91 17.32 -17.48
C TYR A 597 -6.54 16.83 -18.00
N PRO A 598 -6.22 16.99 -19.30
CA PRO A 598 -5.05 16.37 -19.92
C PRO A 598 -3.70 16.74 -19.29
N GLN A 599 -3.56 17.98 -18.79
CA GLN A 599 -2.33 18.48 -18.15
C GLN A 599 -2.22 18.12 -16.67
N SER A 600 -3.28 17.58 -16.05
CA SER A 600 -3.23 17.18 -14.65
C SER A 600 -2.57 15.82 -14.52
N SER A 601 -1.60 15.70 -13.61
CA SER A 601 -1.00 14.43 -13.19
C SER A 601 -2.01 13.48 -12.55
N MET A 602 -3.22 13.94 -12.23
CA MET A 602 -4.34 13.17 -11.66
C MET A 602 -5.57 13.15 -12.59
N GLY A 603 -5.42 13.67 -13.81
CA GLY A 603 -6.47 13.68 -14.82
C GLY A 603 -6.75 12.28 -15.38
N PHE A 604 -7.84 12.14 -16.12
CA PHE A 604 -8.25 10.84 -16.65
C PHE A 604 -7.24 10.25 -17.66
N PRO A 605 -6.54 11.04 -18.50
CA PRO A 605 -5.41 10.51 -19.27
C PRO A 605 -4.28 9.96 -18.40
N ALA A 606 -3.95 10.61 -17.28
CA ALA A 606 -2.94 10.11 -16.36
C ALA A 606 -3.40 8.80 -15.70
N ASN A 607 -4.66 8.72 -15.24
CA ASN A 607 -5.24 7.49 -14.68
C ASN A 607 -5.23 6.31 -15.66
N MET A 608 -5.41 6.58 -16.96
CA MET A 608 -5.37 5.58 -18.04
C MET A 608 -3.95 5.10 -18.37
N GLN A 609 -2.92 5.90 -18.07
CA GLN A 609 -1.53 5.63 -18.47
C GLN A 609 -1.01 4.27 -17.99
N PRO A 610 -1.14 3.87 -16.70
CA PRO A 610 -0.63 2.58 -16.26
C PRO A 610 -1.40 1.41 -16.88
N ALA A 611 -2.71 1.54 -17.11
CA ALA A 611 -3.51 0.53 -17.79
C ALA A 611 -3.02 0.27 -19.21
N LEU A 612 -2.70 1.32 -19.96
CA LEU A 612 -2.11 1.21 -21.30
C LEU A 612 -0.67 0.67 -21.29
N ALA A 613 0.12 1.04 -20.27
CA ALA A 613 1.46 0.51 -20.10
C ALA A 613 1.45 -1.01 -19.96
N TYR A 614 0.66 -1.52 -19.00
CA TYR A 614 0.48 -2.95 -18.80
C TYR A 614 -0.22 -3.65 -19.97
N ALA A 615 -1.14 -2.97 -20.68
CA ALA A 615 -1.74 -3.51 -21.89
C ALA A 615 -0.69 -3.74 -22.99
N LYS A 616 0.27 -2.83 -23.18
CA LYS A 616 1.37 -3.05 -24.14
C LYS A 616 2.22 -4.25 -23.73
N ASP A 617 2.56 -4.37 -22.44
CA ASP A 617 3.35 -5.50 -21.93
C ASP A 617 2.63 -6.85 -22.05
N SER A 618 1.29 -6.85 -22.04
CA SER A 618 0.49 -8.06 -22.25
C SER A 618 0.56 -8.63 -23.67
N GLY A 619 0.99 -7.83 -24.64
CA GLY A 619 1.17 -8.26 -26.03
C GLY A 619 -0.11 -8.46 -26.85
N ILE A 620 -1.28 -8.02 -26.36
CA ILE A 620 -2.52 -8.13 -27.14
C ILE A 620 -2.48 -7.29 -28.42
N ALA A 621 -3.29 -7.67 -29.41
CA ALA A 621 -3.39 -6.95 -30.68
C ALA A 621 -3.67 -5.46 -30.47
N ASN A 622 -3.03 -4.61 -31.28
CA ASN A 622 -3.12 -3.15 -31.25
C ASN A 622 -2.62 -2.45 -29.97
N ALA A 623 -2.13 -3.16 -28.95
CA ALA A 623 -1.68 -2.50 -27.72
C ALA A 623 -0.47 -1.58 -27.93
N ALA A 624 0.49 -1.98 -28.78
CA ALA A 624 1.62 -1.13 -29.16
C ALA A 624 1.15 0.15 -29.91
N THR A 625 0.15 0.01 -30.80
CA THR A 625 -0.46 1.13 -31.51
C THR A 625 -1.17 2.07 -30.53
N ALA A 626 -1.99 1.53 -29.63
CA ALA A 626 -2.69 2.29 -28.60
C ALA A 626 -1.71 3.09 -27.71
N TRP A 627 -0.62 2.46 -27.25
CA TRP A 627 0.43 3.15 -26.51
C TRP A 627 1.10 4.25 -27.33
N SER A 628 1.37 3.99 -28.62
CA SER A 628 1.97 4.98 -29.52
C SER A 628 1.08 6.22 -29.68
N ILE A 629 -0.23 6.02 -29.93
CA ILE A 629 -1.22 7.11 -30.00
C ILE A 629 -1.25 7.88 -28.68
N PHE A 630 -1.37 7.17 -27.56
CA PHE A 630 -1.39 7.78 -26.24
C PHE A 630 -0.14 8.60 -25.96
N ASN A 631 1.05 8.09 -26.30
CA ASN A 631 2.31 8.77 -26.08
C ASN A 631 2.55 9.93 -27.06
N GLN A 632 1.84 10.02 -28.18
CA GLN A 632 1.95 11.16 -29.10
C GLN A 632 0.93 12.28 -28.80
N ARG A 633 0.02 12.07 -27.85
CA ARG A 633 -0.97 13.06 -27.44
C ARG A 633 -0.32 14.38 -27.00
N GLN A 634 -1.03 15.46 -27.23
CA GLN A 634 -0.68 16.79 -26.75
C GLN A 634 -1.14 17.01 -25.30
N MET A 635 -0.66 18.08 -24.68
CA MET A 635 -1.04 18.51 -23.33
C MET A 635 -0.76 17.46 -22.23
N LYS A 636 0.40 16.79 -22.27
CA LYS A 636 0.79 15.83 -21.21
C LYS A 636 1.02 16.54 -19.87
N PRO A 637 0.78 15.85 -18.74
CA PRO A 637 1.09 16.38 -17.43
C PRO A 637 2.60 16.50 -17.19
N ASP A 638 2.99 17.42 -16.30
CA ASP A 638 4.34 17.43 -15.72
C ASP A 638 4.38 16.44 -14.55
N TYR A 639 5.14 15.36 -14.72
CA TYR A 639 5.33 14.34 -13.69
C TYR A 639 6.54 14.62 -12.78
N SER A 640 7.25 15.74 -12.92
CA SER A 640 8.39 16.09 -12.06
C SER A 640 7.99 16.39 -10.61
N THR A 641 6.72 16.66 -10.33
CA THR A 641 6.19 16.92 -8.98
C THR A 641 5.24 15.83 -8.48
N ASP A 642 4.51 15.16 -9.37
CA ASP A 642 3.45 14.19 -9.02
C ASP A 642 3.47 12.99 -9.99
N PRO A 643 4.39 12.02 -9.81
CA PRO A 643 4.62 10.94 -10.76
C PRO A 643 3.83 9.65 -10.51
N GLN A 644 2.77 9.65 -9.68
CA GLN A 644 2.08 8.42 -9.25
C GLN A 644 1.54 7.56 -10.39
N PHE A 645 1.20 8.18 -11.53
CA PHE A 645 0.74 7.50 -12.75
C PHE A 645 1.75 7.53 -13.90
N ALA A 646 2.98 7.97 -13.65
CA ALA A 646 4.07 8.02 -14.63
C ALA A 646 4.68 6.64 -14.92
N ILE A 647 3.83 5.65 -15.15
CA ILE A 647 4.19 4.26 -15.44
C ILE A 647 4.27 4.09 -16.95
N VAL A 648 5.30 3.41 -17.42
CA VAL A 648 5.57 3.15 -18.84
C VAL A 648 5.73 1.65 -19.08
N PRO A 649 5.44 1.16 -20.30
CA PRO A 649 5.70 -0.22 -20.69
C PRO A 649 7.16 -0.62 -20.45
N ARG A 650 7.40 -1.91 -20.18
CA ARG A 650 8.75 -2.46 -19.97
C ARG A 650 9.55 -2.64 -21.26
#